data_AF-A0A078I6S9-F1
#
_entry.id   AF-A0A078I6S9-F1
#
_cell.length_a   1.000
_cell.length_b   1.000
_cell.length_c   1.000
_cell.angle_alpha   90.00
_cell.angle_beta   90.00
_cell.angle_gamma   90.00
#
_symmetry.space_group_name_H-M   'P 1'
#
loop_
_entity.id
_entity.type
_entity.pdbx_description
1 polymer ?
#
loop_
_entity_poly.entity_id
_entity_poly.type
_entity_poly.pdbx_seq_one_letter_code
_entity_poly.pdbx_strand_id
1 'polypeptide(L)'
;MIVMFWSRVLIVRLIRSMSSKLSGCFSLHCRLFRLSTTLRFANFILFSILSLFSHLVASFIVVCWAWKVVYGIKLELWFLGGWLPFSLPQVVSFLSIFVVLRWHGRLALLCKLLNLKQSSHNPIPSRDPQGFESRPKLDRMSVVGFDFGNENCLVAVARQRGIDVVLNDESNRETPAIVCFGEKQRFIGTAGAASTMMNPKNSISQIKRLVGRQFSDPELQRDIKSLPFSVTEGPDGYPLIHASYLGEKRAFTPTQVMGMMLSNLKGIAEKNLNAAVVDCCIGIPVYFTDLQRRAVLDAATIAGLHPLHLIHETTATALAYGIYKTDLPESEPLNVAFIDIGHASMQVCIAGFKKGQLKVLSHGFDRSLGGRDFDEVLFNHFATKFKEEYKIDVTQNAKASLRLRAACEKLKKVLSANPVAPLNIECLMDEKDVRGVIKREEFEEISVPILERVKRPLEKALADAGLSVEDVHMVEVVGSGSRVPAIIKILTEFFGKEPRRTMNASECVSRGCALQCAILSPTFKVREFQVHESFPFSVSLAWKGAAADAQNGGAENQQSTVVFPKGNPIPSVKALTFYRSGTFSVDVQYSDVTDLQAPAKISTYTIGPFQSSKGERAKVKVKVRLTLHGIVSVESATLLEEEEVEVPVTTEQMDTDKASGETDVNMQDAKETSDAAGADNGVTEPADKPVQMETDSKAEAPKKKVKKTNVPLSELVYGALQSVDVQKAVEKEYEMALQDRVMEETKDKKNAVESYVYDMRNKLSDKLHEYITESEREAFLAKLQEVEDWLYEDGEDETKGVYVAKLEELKKVGDPVEMRYKESQERGTVIGQLGHCVNSYREAAVSNDSNHIELEEKQKVLNECVEAEAWMREKQQQQEALPKYATPAFLSADVTRKAEALDKFCRPIMTKPKPVVKPEAPPAKAAADEEKSEPQPEAASGEEPMETEKPTEDSA
;
A
#
# COMPACT_ATOMS: atom_id res chain seq x y z
N MET A 1 -31.47 36.43 -53.70
CA MET A 1 -32.84 36.01 -53.30
C MET A 1 -33.29 34.70 -53.95
N ILE A 2 -33.33 34.55 -55.29
CA ILE A 2 -33.95 33.39 -55.98
C ILE A 2 -33.48 32.02 -55.44
N VAL A 3 -32.19 31.83 -55.17
CA VAL A 3 -31.63 30.60 -54.58
C VAL A 3 -32.29 30.21 -53.25
N MET A 4 -32.54 31.19 -52.36
CA MET A 4 -33.16 30.95 -51.04
C MET A 4 -34.63 30.50 -51.14
N PHE A 5 -35.32 30.83 -52.25
CA PHE A 5 -36.69 30.39 -52.48
C PHE A 5 -36.73 28.90 -52.85
N TRP A 6 -35.85 28.46 -53.75
CA TRP A 6 -35.72 27.05 -54.14
C TRP A 6 -35.29 26.15 -52.97
N SER A 7 -34.34 26.57 -52.14
CA SER A 7 -33.94 25.79 -50.95
C SER A 7 -35.10 25.59 -49.97
N ARG A 8 -35.95 26.61 -49.74
CA ARG A 8 -37.13 26.48 -48.87
C ARG A 8 -38.18 25.53 -49.44
N VAL A 9 -38.45 25.56 -50.75
CA VAL A 9 -39.40 24.65 -51.40
C VAL A 9 -38.94 23.19 -51.33
N LEU A 10 -37.62 22.95 -51.50
CA LEU A 10 -37.05 21.60 -51.43
C LEU A 10 -37.14 21.00 -50.01
N ILE A 11 -36.80 21.78 -48.99
CA ILE A 11 -36.87 21.38 -47.58
C ILE A 11 -38.31 21.06 -47.15
N VAL A 12 -39.30 21.88 -47.55
CA VAL A 12 -40.72 21.63 -47.22
C VAL A 12 -41.26 20.35 -47.91
N ARG A 13 -40.78 20.02 -49.13
CA ARG A 13 -41.10 18.74 -49.79
C ARG A 13 -40.48 17.54 -49.07
N LEU A 14 -39.22 17.64 -48.63
CA LEU A 14 -38.55 16.58 -47.85
C LEU A 14 -39.28 16.30 -46.52
N ILE A 15 -39.63 17.34 -45.76
CA ILE A 15 -40.33 17.20 -44.47
C ILE A 15 -41.71 16.53 -44.65
N ARG A 16 -42.48 16.89 -45.68
CA ARG A 16 -43.76 16.22 -45.99
C ARG A 16 -43.58 14.75 -46.40
N SER A 17 -42.51 14.42 -47.14
CA SER A 17 -42.18 13.05 -47.55
C SER A 17 -41.77 12.15 -46.37
N MET A 18 -41.08 12.70 -45.36
CA MET A 18 -40.76 11.96 -44.13
C MET A 18 -41.99 11.78 -43.23
N SER A 19 -42.83 12.82 -43.11
CA SER A 19 -44.03 12.78 -42.27
C SER A 19 -45.05 11.70 -42.69
N SER A 20 -45.26 11.49 -43.99
CA SER A 20 -46.18 10.45 -44.47
C SER A 20 -45.64 9.03 -44.22
N LYS A 21 -44.31 8.84 -44.29
CA LYS A 21 -43.68 7.53 -44.02
C LYS A 21 -43.74 7.12 -42.55
N LEU A 22 -43.62 8.05 -41.59
CA LEU A 22 -43.81 7.71 -40.17
C LEU A 22 -45.26 7.34 -39.83
N SER A 23 -46.25 7.99 -40.47
CA SER A 23 -47.67 7.72 -40.17
C SER A 23 -48.14 6.32 -40.59
N GLY A 24 -47.48 5.67 -41.56
CA GLY A 24 -47.87 4.34 -42.05
C GLY A 24 -47.48 3.19 -41.13
N CYS A 25 -46.43 3.34 -40.32
CA CYS A 25 -45.89 2.23 -39.52
C CYS A 25 -46.64 2.00 -38.19
N PHE A 26 -47.43 2.98 -37.75
CA PHE A 26 -48.02 2.99 -36.40
C PHE A 26 -49.32 2.18 -36.24
N SER A 27 -49.83 1.55 -37.32
CA SER A 27 -51.19 1.02 -37.38
C SER A 27 -51.33 -0.51 -37.25
N LEU A 28 -50.24 -1.27 -37.03
CA LEU A 28 -50.28 -2.75 -37.12
C LEU A 28 -49.84 -3.53 -35.87
N HIS A 29 -49.47 -2.87 -34.76
CA HIS A 29 -48.96 -3.55 -33.55
C HIS A 29 -49.49 -2.95 -32.22
N CYS A 30 -50.77 -2.56 -32.19
CA CYS A 30 -51.46 -2.10 -30.98
C CYS A 30 -52.71 -2.92 -30.65
N ARG A 31 -52.50 -4.22 -30.38
CA ARG A 31 -53.37 -5.12 -29.59
C ARG A 31 -52.48 -6.25 -29.02
N LEU A 32 -52.75 -6.65 -27.77
CA LEU A 32 -52.04 -7.70 -27.01
C LEU A 32 -50.54 -7.43 -26.70
N PHE A 33 -50.26 -6.68 -25.62
CA PHE A 33 -49.65 -7.23 -24.39
C PHE A 33 -49.74 -6.23 -23.22
N ARG A 34 -49.56 -6.68 -21.98
CA ARG A 34 -49.64 -5.84 -20.76
C ARG A 34 -48.33 -5.92 -19.94
N LEU A 35 -47.96 -4.78 -19.34
CA LEU A 35 -46.95 -4.60 -18.28
C LEU A 35 -45.59 -5.33 -18.45
N SER A 36 -44.59 -4.65 -19.04
CA SER A 36 -43.26 -4.41 -18.41
C SER A 36 -42.27 -3.77 -19.41
N THR A 37 -42.51 -2.50 -19.81
CA THR A 37 -41.63 -1.86 -20.83
C THR A 37 -41.54 -0.33 -20.75
N THR A 38 -42.39 0.32 -19.95
CA THR A 38 -42.55 1.80 -19.92
C THR A 38 -41.27 2.55 -19.55
N LEU A 39 -40.42 1.98 -18.68
CA LEU A 39 -39.20 2.64 -18.19
C LEU A 39 -38.07 2.68 -19.24
N ARG A 40 -37.90 1.62 -20.04
CA ARG A 40 -36.86 1.55 -21.07
C ARG A 40 -37.16 2.49 -22.24
N PHE A 41 -38.43 2.59 -22.64
CA PHE A 41 -38.87 3.47 -23.73
C PHE A 41 -38.72 4.97 -23.36
N ALA A 42 -39.03 5.33 -22.10
CA ALA A 42 -38.86 6.70 -21.61
C ALA A 42 -37.39 7.16 -21.63
N ASN A 43 -36.46 6.30 -21.19
CA ASN A 43 -35.03 6.62 -21.21
C ASN A 43 -34.49 6.79 -22.65
N PHE A 44 -34.93 5.96 -23.60
CA PHE A 44 -34.50 6.09 -25.00
C PHE A 44 -34.95 7.41 -25.63
N ILE A 45 -36.21 7.81 -25.41
CA ILE A 45 -36.75 9.11 -25.85
C ILE A 45 -35.97 10.28 -25.20
N LEU A 46 -35.70 10.20 -23.90
CA LEU A 46 -34.95 11.24 -23.19
C LEU A 46 -33.52 11.39 -23.75
N PHE A 47 -32.84 10.28 -24.06
CA PHE A 47 -31.50 10.28 -24.64
C PHE A 47 -31.48 10.86 -26.06
N SER A 48 -32.46 10.51 -26.90
CA SER A 48 -32.62 11.11 -28.24
C SER A 48 -32.88 12.62 -28.18
N ILE A 49 -33.70 13.09 -27.24
CA ILE A 49 -33.97 14.53 -27.04
C ILE A 49 -32.69 15.26 -26.57
N LEU A 50 -31.92 14.68 -25.65
CA LEU A 50 -30.66 15.26 -25.18
C LEU A 50 -29.61 15.35 -26.30
N SER A 51 -29.50 14.33 -27.15
CA SER A 51 -28.62 14.34 -28.33
C SER A 51 -29.02 15.43 -29.34
N LEU A 52 -30.31 15.53 -29.69
CA LEU A 52 -30.83 16.60 -30.55
C LEU A 52 -30.58 18.00 -29.98
N PHE A 53 -30.74 18.17 -28.67
CA PHE A 53 -30.50 19.46 -28.01
C PHE A 53 -29.00 19.83 -28.01
N SER A 54 -28.11 18.86 -27.80
CA SER A 54 -26.66 19.02 -27.92
C SER A 54 -26.24 19.50 -29.32
N HIS A 55 -26.71 18.82 -30.37
CA HIS A 55 -26.42 19.20 -31.76
C HIS A 55 -27.00 20.58 -32.15
N LEU A 56 -28.17 20.95 -31.61
CA LEU A 56 -28.74 22.29 -31.79
C LEU A 56 -27.89 23.38 -31.14
N VAL A 57 -27.42 23.17 -29.90
CA VAL A 57 -26.55 24.11 -29.19
C VAL A 57 -25.19 24.24 -29.91
N ALA A 58 -24.57 23.13 -30.30
CA ALA A 58 -23.32 23.14 -31.07
C ALA A 58 -23.46 23.90 -32.39
N SER A 59 -24.54 23.65 -33.14
CA SER A 59 -24.83 24.37 -34.40
C SER A 59 -25.06 25.87 -34.17
N PHE A 60 -25.76 26.25 -33.10
CA PHE A 60 -26.00 27.64 -32.75
C PHE A 60 -24.70 28.38 -32.38
N ILE A 61 -23.79 27.72 -31.66
CA ILE A 61 -22.45 28.25 -31.33
C ILE A 61 -21.63 28.47 -32.61
N VAL A 62 -21.59 27.50 -33.52
CA VAL A 62 -20.86 27.62 -34.81
C VAL A 62 -21.43 28.74 -35.68
N VAL A 63 -22.77 28.88 -35.76
CA VAL A 63 -23.41 29.98 -36.50
C VAL A 63 -23.09 31.34 -35.87
N CYS A 64 -23.14 31.46 -34.54
CA CYS A 64 -22.77 32.71 -33.85
C CYS A 64 -21.29 33.06 -34.04
N TRP A 65 -20.40 32.07 -34.05
CA TRP A 65 -18.97 32.27 -34.30
C TRP A 65 -18.72 32.73 -35.74
N ALA A 66 -19.34 32.07 -36.73
CA ALA A 66 -19.26 32.46 -38.14
C ALA A 66 -19.80 33.89 -38.39
N TRP A 67 -20.94 34.26 -37.81
CA TRP A 67 -21.46 35.63 -37.91
C TRP A 67 -20.52 36.67 -37.27
N LYS A 68 -19.90 36.36 -36.13
CA LYS A 68 -18.94 37.26 -35.48
C LYS A 68 -17.68 37.48 -36.31
N VAL A 69 -17.16 36.42 -36.96
CA VAL A 69 -15.97 36.48 -37.82
C VAL A 69 -16.25 37.23 -39.13
N VAL A 70 -17.45 37.10 -39.72
CA VAL A 70 -17.74 37.67 -41.04
C VAL A 70 -18.32 39.10 -40.99
N TYR A 71 -19.06 39.49 -39.94
CA TYR A 71 -19.80 40.77 -39.92
C TYR A 71 -19.49 41.72 -38.74
N GLY A 72 -18.75 41.30 -37.71
CA GLY A 72 -18.24 42.19 -36.66
C GLY A 72 -19.27 42.90 -35.75
N ILE A 73 -20.56 42.56 -35.84
CA ILE A 73 -21.64 43.21 -35.09
C ILE A 73 -21.62 42.79 -33.60
N LYS A 74 -21.80 43.76 -32.69
CA LYS A 74 -22.09 43.50 -31.27
C LYS A 74 -23.55 43.10 -31.09
N LEU A 75 -23.81 42.03 -30.33
CA LEU A 75 -25.14 41.73 -29.79
C LEU A 75 -25.30 42.41 -28.43
N GLU A 76 -26.44 43.06 -28.22
CA GLU A 76 -26.87 43.59 -26.92
C GLU A 76 -28.27 43.04 -26.59
N LEU A 77 -28.53 42.78 -25.31
CA LEU A 77 -29.75 42.12 -24.83
C LEU A 77 -30.33 42.90 -23.64
N TRP A 78 -31.64 43.08 -23.66
CA TRP A 78 -32.37 43.93 -22.73
C TRP A 78 -32.92 43.14 -21.54
N PHE A 79 -32.64 43.59 -20.32
CA PHE A 79 -33.25 43.08 -19.08
C PHE A 79 -33.55 44.24 -18.12
N LEU A 80 -34.45 43.97 -17.17
CA LEU A 80 -35.01 44.94 -16.22
C LEU A 80 -33.91 45.59 -15.33
N GLY A 81 -33.44 46.77 -15.72
CA GLY A 81 -32.51 47.58 -14.90
C GLY A 81 -31.63 48.55 -15.69
N GLY A 82 -31.21 48.20 -16.91
CA GLY A 82 -30.35 49.05 -17.74
C GLY A 82 -29.36 48.28 -18.62
N TRP A 83 -28.53 49.00 -19.36
CA TRP A 83 -27.54 48.45 -20.28
C TRP A 83 -26.17 48.36 -19.61
N LEU A 84 -25.55 47.18 -19.62
CA LEU A 84 -24.19 46.94 -19.12
C LEU A 84 -23.41 46.03 -20.10
N PRO A 85 -22.18 46.40 -20.50
CA PRO A 85 -21.40 45.62 -21.47
C PRO A 85 -20.69 44.44 -20.80
N PHE A 86 -21.15 43.22 -21.06
CA PHE A 86 -20.48 41.99 -20.63
C PHE A 86 -19.57 41.40 -21.72
N SER A 87 -18.47 40.78 -21.31
CA SER A 87 -17.60 40.01 -22.19
C SER A 87 -18.16 38.58 -22.40
N LEU A 88 -17.86 37.99 -23.57
CA LEU A 88 -18.38 36.67 -23.95
C LEU A 88 -18.14 35.54 -22.91
N PRO A 89 -16.96 35.44 -22.25
CA PRO A 89 -16.74 34.44 -21.21
C PRO A 89 -17.69 34.54 -20.02
N GLN A 90 -18.04 35.76 -19.59
CA GLN A 90 -18.93 35.98 -18.45
C GLN A 90 -20.34 35.46 -18.72
N VAL A 91 -20.84 35.62 -19.95
CA VAL A 91 -22.16 35.09 -20.37
C VAL A 91 -22.16 33.56 -20.31
N VAL A 92 -21.08 32.90 -20.75
CA VAL A 92 -20.96 31.43 -20.70
C VAL A 92 -20.98 30.92 -19.25
N SER A 93 -20.19 31.53 -18.35
CA SER A 93 -20.17 31.16 -16.93
C SER A 93 -21.55 31.29 -16.25
N PHE A 94 -22.31 32.36 -16.56
CA PHE A 94 -23.63 32.57 -15.98
C PHE A 94 -24.67 31.54 -16.46
N LEU A 95 -24.65 31.13 -17.73
CA LEU A 95 -25.55 30.06 -18.20
C LEU A 95 -25.23 28.71 -17.55
N SER A 96 -23.95 28.36 -17.39
CA SER A 96 -23.54 27.10 -16.74
C SER A 96 -24.10 26.99 -15.31
N ILE A 97 -24.00 28.06 -14.52
CA ILE A 97 -24.52 28.10 -13.14
C ILE A 97 -26.05 27.88 -13.11
N PHE A 98 -26.79 28.52 -14.04
CA PHE A 98 -28.24 28.38 -14.11
C PHE A 98 -28.71 26.96 -14.51
N VAL A 99 -27.93 26.24 -15.34
CA VAL A 99 -28.21 24.84 -15.70
C VAL A 99 -27.99 23.91 -14.51
N VAL A 100 -26.89 24.08 -13.76
CA VAL A 100 -26.57 23.23 -12.58
C VAL A 100 -27.61 23.39 -11.47
N LEU A 101 -27.98 24.62 -11.12
CA LEU A 101 -28.99 24.90 -10.09
C LEU A 101 -30.36 24.27 -10.43
N ARG A 102 -30.76 24.33 -11.71
CA ARG A 102 -32.04 23.77 -12.18
C ARG A 102 -32.03 22.25 -12.29
N TRP A 103 -30.85 21.62 -12.32
CA TRP A 103 -30.66 20.17 -12.28
C TRP A 103 -30.82 19.61 -10.85
N HIS A 104 -30.11 20.19 -9.87
CA HIS A 104 -30.19 19.74 -8.47
C HIS A 104 -31.64 19.77 -7.93
N GLY A 105 -32.39 20.83 -8.23
CA GLY A 105 -33.80 20.95 -7.82
C GLY A 105 -34.74 19.89 -8.43
N ARG A 106 -34.36 19.23 -9.54
CA ARG A 106 -35.15 18.15 -10.17
C ARG A 106 -34.75 16.76 -9.68
N LEU A 107 -33.47 16.54 -9.40
CA LEU A 107 -32.97 15.26 -8.88
C LEU A 107 -33.58 14.94 -7.51
N ALA A 108 -33.63 15.93 -6.61
CA ALA A 108 -34.22 15.81 -5.28
C ALA A 108 -35.73 15.45 -5.29
N LEU A 109 -36.46 15.85 -6.33
CA LEU A 109 -37.88 15.50 -6.50
C LEU A 109 -38.05 14.06 -7.00
N LEU A 110 -37.16 13.60 -7.87
CA LEU A 110 -37.18 12.23 -8.39
C LEU A 110 -36.89 11.20 -7.30
N CYS A 111 -35.91 11.46 -6.43
CA CYS A 111 -35.60 10.60 -5.28
C CYS A 111 -36.78 10.43 -4.31
N LYS A 112 -37.59 11.49 -4.09
CA LYS A 112 -38.79 11.42 -3.24
C LYS A 112 -39.94 10.60 -3.84
N LEU A 113 -39.99 10.44 -5.16
CA LEU A 113 -41.07 9.72 -5.85
C LEU A 113 -40.81 8.21 -6.01
N LEU A 114 -39.56 7.75 -5.87
CA LEU A 114 -39.18 6.35 -6.13
C LEU A 114 -39.16 5.44 -4.89
N ASN A 115 -39.30 6.01 -3.68
CA ASN A 115 -39.50 5.29 -2.41
C ASN A 115 -38.54 4.12 -2.12
N LEU A 116 -37.29 4.21 -2.61
CA LEU A 116 -36.25 3.21 -2.43
C LEU A 116 -35.68 3.25 -1.01
N LYS A 117 -35.92 2.20 -0.22
CA LYS A 117 -35.17 1.96 1.02
C LYS A 117 -33.74 1.50 0.67
N GLN A 118 -32.76 2.36 0.91
CA GLN A 118 -31.38 1.95 1.17
C GLN A 118 -30.87 2.61 2.45
N SER A 119 -30.01 1.89 3.17
CA SER A 119 -29.51 2.24 4.49
C SER A 119 -28.28 3.13 4.45
N SER A 120 -28.21 4.06 5.40
CA SER A 120 -26.98 4.66 5.95
C SER A 120 -25.94 5.23 4.97
N HIS A 121 -26.00 6.55 4.75
CA HIS A 121 -24.81 7.39 4.63
C HIS A 121 -25.04 8.71 5.37
N ASN A 122 -24.03 9.17 6.12
CA ASN A 122 -24.03 10.49 6.75
C ASN A 122 -23.68 11.59 5.72
N PRO A 123 -24.13 12.83 5.91
CA PRO A 123 -23.94 13.90 4.94
C PRO A 123 -22.50 14.46 4.93
N ILE A 124 -22.12 15.01 3.78
CA ILE A 124 -20.86 15.74 3.58
C ILE A 124 -20.97 17.12 4.27
N PRO A 125 -20.06 17.51 5.18
CA PRO A 125 -20.04 18.83 5.78
C PRO A 125 -19.39 19.88 4.86
N SER A 126 -19.85 21.13 4.98
CA SER A 126 -19.23 22.31 4.34
C SER A 126 -17.87 22.66 4.97
N ARG A 127 -16.99 23.28 4.18
CA ARG A 127 -15.69 23.79 4.68
C ARG A 127 -15.89 24.99 5.61
N ASP A 128 -15.29 24.93 6.79
CA ASP A 128 -14.89 26.10 7.60
C ASP A 128 -13.42 25.92 8.04
N PRO A 129 -12.59 26.97 8.14
CA PRO A 129 -11.13 26.83 8.21
C PRO A 129 -10.53 27.07 9.61
N GLN A 130 -10.87 26.26 10.61
CA GLN A 130 -10.12 26.12 11.87
C GLN A 130 -10.59 24.91 12.71
N GLY A 131 -9.67 24.27 13.44
CA GLY A 131 -9.96 23.15 14.35
C GLY A 131 -9.22 21.86 13.96
N PHE A 132 -8.44 21.31 14.91
CA PHE A 132 -7.64 20.09 14.73
C PHE A 132 -8.01 19.10 15.83
N GLU A 133 -8.95 18.18 15.59
CA GLU A 133 -9.15 17.04 16.50
C GLU A 133 -9.96 15.86 15.93
N SER A 134 -9.59 14.64 16.36
CA SER A 134 -10.31 13.36 16.24
C SER A 134 -10.74 12.86 14.83
N ARG A 135 -10.07 11.82 14.32
CA ARG A 135 -10.63 10.91 13.29
C ARG A 135 -11.67 9.95 13.91
N PRO A 136 -12.64 9.42 13.14
CA PRO A 136 -13.58 8.41 13.62
C PRO A 136 -12.89 7.09 14.02
N LYS A 137 -13.58 6.24 14.78
CA LYS A 137 -13.04 5.03 15.42
C LYS A 137 -12.54 3.99 14.40
N LEU A 138 -11.22 4.00 14.22
CA LEU A 138 -10.34 2.85 14.09
C LEU A 138 -10.91 1.63 13.34
N ASP A 139 -10.96 1.74 12.02
CA ASP A 139 -10.71 0.56 11.19
C ASP A 139 -9.29 0.02 11.50
N ARG A 140 -9.05 -1.29 11.34
CA ARG A 140 -7.78 -1.90 11.78
C ARG A 140 -6.63 -1.42 10.91
N MET A 141 -5.85 -0.46 11.43
CA MET A 141 -4.64 0.07 10.82
C MET A 141 -3.68 -1.08 10.45
N SER A 142 -3.51 -1.35 9.16
CA SER A 142 -2.59 -2.38 8.67
C SER A 142 -1.15 -1.92 8.82
N VAL A 143 -0.32 -2.73 9.48
CA VAL A 143 1.12 -2.45 9.63
C VAL A 143 1.88 -3.24 8.56
N VAL A 144 2.48 -2.51 7.61
CA VAL A 144 3.14 -3.07 6.41
C VAL A 144 4.52 -2.43 6.20
N GLY A 145 5.51 -3.27 5.96
CA GLY A 145 6.86 -2.89 5.57
C GLY A 145 7.15 -3.30 4.13
N PHE A 146 7.60 -2.35 3.31
CA PHE A 146 7.99 -2.57 1.93
C PHE A 146 9.51 -2.46 1.76
N ASP A 147 10.12 -3.49 1.18
CA ASP A 147 11.46 -3.41 0.61
C ASP A 147 11.34 -3.22 -0.90
N PHE A 148 11.82 -2.09 -1.41
CA PHE A 148 11.91 -1.82 -2.84
C PHE A 148 13.34 -2.07 -3.31
N GLY A 149 13.69 -3.34 -3.55
CA GLY A 149 14.96 -3.70 -4.16
C GLY A 149 15.05 -3.29 -5.64
N ASN A 150 16.24 -3.44 -6.23
CA ASN A 150 16.48 -3.08 -7.64
C ASN A 150 16.10 -4.21 -8.63
N GLU A 151 15.91 -5.42 -8.13
CA GLU A 151 15.69 -6.67 -8.88
C GLU A 151 14.40 -7.33 -8.42
N ASN A 152 14.26 -7.53 -7.11
CA ASN A 152 13.06 -8.02 -6.44
C ASN A 152 12.64 -7.05 -5.33
N CYS A 153 11.34 -7.01 -5.03
CA CYS A 153 10.73 -6.30 -3.92
C CYS A 153 10.08 -7.32 -2.96
N LEU A 154 9.99 -6.97 -1.67
CA LEU A 154 9.37 -7.81 -0.65
C LEU A 154 8.37 -7.02 0.22
N VAL A 155 7.36 -7.72 0.71
CA VAL A 155 6.30 -7.19 1.57
C VAL A 155 6.31 -7.96 2.89
N ALA A 156 6.38 -7.26 4.02
CA ALA A 156 6.22 -7.86 5.35
C ALA A 156 5.05 -7.21 6.10
N VAL A 157 4.34 -7.99 6.90
CA VAL A 157 3.15 -7.56 7.65
C VAL A 157 3.19 -8.01 9.10
N ALA A 158 2.62 -7.21 10.01
CA ALA A 158 2.46 -7.60 11.40
C ALA A 158 1.20 -8.47 11.61
N ARG A 159 1.38 -9.71 12.04
CA ARG A 159 0.28 -10.65 12.32
C ARG A 159 0.68 -11.66 13.40
N GLN A 160 -0.29 -12.20 14.13
CA GLN A 160 -0.09 -13.26 15.14
C GLN A 160 1.00 -12.98 16.20
N ARG A 161 1.18 -11.71 16.60
CA ARG A 161 2.26 -11.21 17.50
C ARG A 161 3.69 -11.25 16.91
N GLY A 162 3.84 -11.52 15.62
CA GLY A 162 5.12 -11.50 14.89
C GLY A 162 5.06 -10.65 13.61
N ILE A 163 6.12 -10.76 12.81
CA ILE A 163 6.29 -10.08 11.51
C ILE A 163 6.59 -11.14 10.45
N ASP A 164 5.69 -11.32 9.49
CA ASP A 164 5.82 -12.31 8.42
C ASP A 164 6.00 -11.66 7.06
N VAL A 165 6.85 -12.25 6.23
CA VAL A 165 6.97 -11.89 4.80
C VAL A 165 5.83 -12.57 4.03
N VAL A 166 5.14 -11.78 3.23
CA VAL A 166 3.96 -12.17 2.45
C VAL A 166 4.38 -12.91 1.18
N LEU A 167 3.54 -13.85 0.74
CA LEU A 167 3.67 -14.52 -0.56
C LEU A 167 2.88 -13.76 -1.63
N ASN A 168 3.43 -13.63 -2.82
CA ASN A 168 2.71 -13.16 -3.99
C ASN A 168 1.80 -14.24 -4.60
N ASP A 169 1.11 -13.92 -5.69
CA ASP A 169 0.14 -14.80 -6.34
C ASP A 169 0.74 -16.12 -6.89
N GLU A 170 2.07 -16.19 -7.06
CA GLU A 170 2.80 -17.42 -7.42
C GLU A 170 3.42 -18.13 -6.20
N SER A 171 2.95 -17.83 -4.99
CA SER A 171 3.46 -18.34 -3.70
C SER A 171 4.93 -18.00 -3.39
N ASN A 172 5.54 -17.04 -4.11
CA ASN A 172 6.93 -16.60 -3.90
C ASN A 172 7.01 -15.41 -2.91
N ARG A 173 8.08 -15.35 -2.10
CA ARG A 173 8.35 -14.22 -1.17
C ARG A 173 8.97 -13.00 -1.87
N GLU A 174 9.75 -13.24 -2.91
CA GLU A 174 10.38 -12.21 -3.72
C GLU A 174 9.48 -11.93 -4.94
N THR A 175 9.16 -10.64 -5.17
CA THR A 175 8.32 -10.20 -6.29
C THR A 175 9.17 -9.33 -7.24
N PRO A 176 9.38 -9.71 -8.51
CA PRO A 176 10.24 -8.97 -9.43
C PRO A 176 9.91 -7.48 -9.57
N ALA A 177 10.92 -6.62 -9.50
CA ALA A 177 10.82 -5.16 -9.54
C ALA A 177 10.63 -4.64 -10.99
N ILE A 178 9.56 -5.08 -11.65
CA ILE A 178 9.35 -4.93 -13.09
C ILE A 178 7.89 -4.64 -13.47
N VAL A 179 7.72 -3.72 -14.42
CA VAL A 179 6.44 -3.34 -15.04
C VAL A 179 6.54 -3.56 -16.55
N CYS A 180 5.83 -4.56 -17.09
CA CYS A 180 5.70 -4.78 -18.52
C CYS A 180 4.40 -4.18 -19.04
N PHE A 181 4.49 -3.27 -20.02
CA PHE A 181 3.31 -2.70 -20.68
C PHE A 181 2.90 -3.57 -21.87
N GLY A 182 1.68 -4.12 -21.80
CA GLY A 182 1.07 -4.91 -22.87
C GLY A 182 0.04 -4.13 -23.69
N GLU A 183 -0.57 -4.83 -24.65
CA GLU A 183 -1.52 -4.25 -25.60
C GLU A 183 -2.92 -4.00 -25.00
N LYS A 184 -3.26 -4.68 -23.89
CA LYS A 184 -4.58 -4.61 -23.23
C LYS A 184 -4.52 -4.28 -21.74
N GLN A 185 -3.41 -4.61 -21.08
CA GLN A 185 -3.16 -4.38 -19.65
C GLN A 185 -1.64 -4.28 -19.37
N ARG A 186 -1.29 -3.89 -18.15
CA ARG A 186 0.07 -3.99 -17.60
C ARG A 186 0.24 -5.35 -16.92
N PHE A 187 1.45 -5.87 -16.95
CA PHE A 187 1.88 -7.04 -16.20
C PHE A 187 2.95 -6.59 -15.20
N ILE A 188 2.64 -6.64 -13.91
CA ILE A 188 3.49 -6.11 -12.83
C ILE A 188 3.96 -7.27 -11.96
N GLY A 189 5.17 -7.19 -11.42
CA GLY A 189 5.73 -8.27 -10.59
C GLY A 189 6.06 -9.50 -11.43
N THR A 190 5.70 -10.68 -10.93
CA THR A 190 6.06 -11.97 -11.53
C THR A 190 5.46 -12.17 -12.93
N ALA A 191 4.22 -11.73 -13.16
CA ALA A 191 3.61 -11.69 -14.49
C ALA A 191 4.37 -10.76 -15.46
N GLY A 192 4.95 -9.66 -14.96
CA GLY A 192 5.83 -8.79 -15.73
C GLY A 192 7.12 -9.50 -16.12
N ALA A 193 7.75 -10.20 -15.18
CA ALA A 193 8.96 -11.00 -15.42
C ALA A 193 8.73 -12.10 -16.48
N ALA A 194 7.63 -12.86 -16.37
CA ALA A 194 7.24 -13.87 -17.36
C ALA A 194 7.09 -13.27 -18.78
N SER A 195 6.52 -12.06 -18.88
CA SER A 195 6.33 -11.35 -20.16
C SER A 195 7.62 -10.76 -20.75
N THR A 196 8.68 -10.61 -19.95
CA THR A 196 9.85 -9.78 -20.28
C THR A 196 10.68 -10.33 -21.46
N MET A 197 10.77 -11.65 -21.61
CA MET A 197 11.50 -12.30 -22.72
C MET A 197 10.80 -12.15 -24.08
N MET A 198 9.49 -11.87 -24.09
CA MET A 198 8.72 -11.62 -25.31
C MET A 198 8.68 -10.13 -25.63
N ASN A 199 8.56 -9.28 -24.61
CA ASN A 199 8.32 -7.84 -24.75
C ASN A 199 9.39 -6.95 -24.07
N PRO A 200 10.70 -7.14 -24.36
CA PRO A 200 11.79 -6.54 -23.57
C PRO A 200 11.83 -5.00 -23.65
N LYS A 201 11.37 -4.41 -24.77
CA LYS A 201 11.38 -2.94 -24.96
C LYS A 201 10.32 -2.19 -24.14
N ASN A 202 9.29 -2.90 -23.67
CA ASN A 202 8.22 -2.35 -22.85
C ASN A 202 8.25 -2.90 -21.40
N SER A 203 9.31 -3.62 -21.03
CA SER A 203 9.49 -4.24 -19.71
C SER A 203 10.46 -3.42 -18.88
N ILE A 204 9.91 -2.55 -18.04
CA ILE A 204 10.63 -1.52 -17.28
C ILE A 204 11.07 -2.07 -15.93
N SER A 205 12.38 -2.17 -15.72
CA SER A 205 13.02 -2.69 -14.50
C SER A 205 14.10 -1.74 -13.99
N GLN A 206 14.71 -2.06 -12.84
CA GLN A 206 15.78 -1.25 -12.22
C GLN A 206 15.38 0.22 -11.96
N ILE A 207 14.09 0.49 -11.71
CA ILE A 207 13.51 1.84 -11.56
C ILE A 207 14.25 2.68 -10.49
N LYS A 208 14.78 1.99 -9.45
CA LYS A 208 15.63 2.50 -8.38
C LYS A 208 16.92 3.20 -8.86
N ARG A 209 17.41 2.86 -10.07
CA ARG A 209 18.53 3.54 -10.75
C ARG A 209 18.15 4.89 -11.37
N LEU A 210 16.87 5.09 -11.70
CA LEU A 210 16.37 6.20 -12.50
C LEU A 210 15.71 7.30 -11.65
N VAL A 211 15.10 6.92 -10.53
CA VAL A 211 14.30 7.82 -9.67
C VAL A 211 15.12 8.98 -9.10
N GLY A 212 14.61 10.21 -9.23
CA GLY A 212 15.15 11.44 -8.66
C GLY A 212 16.57 11.84 -9.12
N ARG A 213 17.01 11.40 -10.31
CA ARG A 213 18.30 11.76 -10.91
C ARG A 213 18.09 12.55 -12.20
N GLN A 214 18.94 13.55 -12.45
CA GLN A 214 18.93 14.30 -13.71
C GLN A 214 19.36 13.41 -14.87
N PHE A 215 18.79 13.60 -16.07
CA PHE A 215 19.12 12.80 -17.25
C PHE A 215 20.61 12.88 -17.62
N SER A 216 21.23 14.04 -17.37
CA SER A 216 22.65 14.33 -17.62
C SER A 216 23.66 13.65 -16.68
N ASP A 217 23.20 12.95 -15.64
CA ASP A 217 24.05 12.23 -14.67
C ASP A 217 24.96 11.19 -15.39
N PRO A 218 26.30 11.27 -15.29
CA PRO A 218 27.21 10.38 -16.02
C PRO A 218 27.12 8.90 -15.63
N GLU A 219 26.63 8.57 -14.42
CA GLU A 219 26.37 7.20 -13.98
C GLU A 219 25.01 6.72 -14.50
N LEU A 220 24.00 7.58 -14.56
CA LEU A 220 22.72 7.29 -15.21
C LEU A 220 22.90 7.06 -16.72
N GLN A 221 23.77 7.84 -17.38
CA GLN A 221 24.13 7.64 -18.79
C GLN A 221 24.99 6.39 -19.06
N ARG A 222 25.51 5.73 -18.01
CA ARG A 222 26.02 4.34 -18.11
C ARG A 222 24.89 3.34 -17.94
N ASP A 223 24.02 3.53 -16.93
CA ASP A 223 22.85 2.68 -16.70
C ASP A 223 21.95 2.58 -17.95
N ILE A 224 21.57 3.70 -18.57
CA ILE A 224 20.66 3.74 -19.73
C ILE A 224 21.14 2.90 -20.92
N LYS A 225 22.45 2.70 -21.07
CA LYS A 225 23.03 1.94 -22.21
C LYS A 225 22.86 0.42 -22.10
N SER A 226 22.57 -0.12 -20.92
CA SER A 226 22.30 -1.56 -20.72
C SER A 226 20.81 -1.90 -20.57
N LEU A 227 19.93 -0.89 -20.50
CA LEU A 227 18.49 -1.08 -20.40
C LEU A 227 17.88 -1.45 -21.77
N PRO A 228 16.94 -2.40 -21.84
CA PRO A 228 16.31 -2.82 -23.10
C PRO A 228 15.21 -1.86 -23.58
N PHE A 229 14.78 -0.92 -22.74
CA PHE A 229 13.71 0.06 -22.98
C PHE A 229 14.27 1.47 -23.19
N SER A 230 13.49 2.33 -23.87
CA SER A 230 13.95 3.68 -24.23
C SER A 230 13.75 4.68 -23.10
N VAL A 231 14.79 5.45 -22.79
CA VAL A 231 14.75 6.58 -21.85
C VAL A 231 15.28 7.83 -22.55
N THR A 232 14.58 8.96 -22.43
CA THR A 232 15.01 10.26 -22.96
C THR A 232 15.03 11.33 -21.88
N GLU A 233 15.63 12.48 -22.17
CA GLU A 233 15.45 13.69 -21.36
C GLU A 233 14.00 14.18 -21.45
N GLY A 234 13.44 14.62 -20.32
CA GLY A 234 12.18 15.34 -20.21
C GLY A 234 12.38 16.87 -20.27
N PRO A 235 11.28 17.64 -20.39
CA PRO A 235 11.33 19.11 -20.45
C PRO A 235 11.81 19.77 -19.13
N ASP A 236 11.95 18.98 -18.08
CA ASP A 236 12.44 19.32 -16.75
C ASP A 236 13.92 18.92 -16.51
N GLY A 237 14.55 18.22 -17.46
CA GLY A 237 15.90 17.66 -17.33
C GLY A 237 15.96 16.31 -16.60
N TYR A 238 14.82 15.64 -16.38
CA TYR A 238 14.73 14.33 -15.71
C TYR A 238 14.35 13.23 -16.72
N PRO A 239 14.69 11.95 -16.46
CA PRO A 239 14.43 10.86 -17.40
C PRO A 239 12.93 10.59 -17.60
N LEU A 240 12.51 10.47 -18.86
CA LEU A 240 11.21 9.94 -19.29
C LEU A 240 11.40 8.55 -19.91
N ILE A 241 10.64 7.59 -19.42
CA ILE A 241 10.65 6.18 -19.84
C ILE A 241 9.53 5.99 -20.88
N HIS A 242 9.85 5.45 -22.06
CA HIS A 242 8.89 5.25 -23.15
C HIS A 242 8.49 3.79 -23.27
N ALA A 243 7.19 3.54 -23.28
CA ALA A 243 6.61 2.21 -23.50
C ALA A 243 5.38 2.27 -24.41
N SER A 244 5.09 1.16 -25.09
CA SER A 244 3.85 0.94 -25.84
C SER A 244 2.81 0.34 -24.91
N TYR A 245 1.67 1.00 -24.74
CA TYR A 245 0.57 0.58 -23.87
C TYR A 245 -0.76 0.92 -24.53
N LEU A 246 -1.70 -0.04 -24.59
CA LEU A 246 -2.99 0.11 -25.28
C LEU A 246 -2.85 0.56 -26.74
N GLY A 247 -1.84 0.03 -27.45
CA GLY A 247 -1.50 0.40 -28.83
C GLY A 247 -0.79 1.75 -29.00
N GLU A 248 -0.69 2.57 -27.95
CA GLU A 248 -0.10 3.91 -27.99
C GLU A 248 1.30 3.96 -27.40
N LYS A 249 2.19 4.80 -27.97
CA LYS A 249 3.44 5.16 -27.30
C LYS A 249 3.15 6.18 -26.20
N ARG A 250 3.46 5.82 -24.95
CA ARG A 250 3.29 6.67 -23.76
C ARG A 250 4.61 6.84 -23.02
N ALA A 251 4.78 8.01 -22.41
CA ALA A 251 5.94 8.36 -21.61
C ALA A 251 5.56 8.44 -20.12
N PHE A 252 6.40 7.89 -19.25
CA PHE A 252 6.21 7.83 -17.80
C PHE A 252 7.47 8.32 -17.07
N THR A 253 7.31 9.01 -15.94
CA THR A 253 8.44 9.29 -15.04
C THR A 253 8.80 8.04 -14.24
N PRO A 254 10.06 7.86 -13.78
CA PRO A 254 10.42 6.78 -12.86
C PRO A 254 9.54 6.73 -11.60
N THR A 255 9.14 7.90 -11.10
CA THR A 255 8.22 8.06 -9.96
C THR A 255 6.86 7.41 -10.23
N GLN A 256 6.31 7.58 -11.44
CA GLN A 256 5.08 6.89 -11.84
C GLN A 256 5.27 5.37 -11.88
N VAL A 257 6.33 4.87 -12.53
CA VAL A 257 6.59 3.42 -12.63
C VAL A 257 6.84 2.79 -11.25
N MET A 258 7.50 3.51 -10.34
CA MET A 258 7.64 3.12 -8.92
C MET A 258 6.28 3.08 -8.21
N GLY A 259 5.37 4.01 -8.51
CA GLY A 259 3.98 3.99 -8.03
C GLY A 259 3.18 2.76 -8.51
N MET A 260 3.38 2.31 -9.75
CA MET A 260 2.74 1.08 -10.26
C MET A 260 3.22 -0.15 -9.48
N MET A 261 4.53 -0.24 -9.24
CA MET A 261 5.12 -1.30 -8.41
C MET A 261 4.59 -1.26 -6.97
N LEU A 262 4.57 -0.09 -6.33
CA LEU A 262 4.02 0.07 -4.97
C LEU A 262 2.52 -0.28 -4.91
N SER A 263 1.76 -0.01 -5.97
CA SER A 263 0.34 -0.40 -6.08
C SER A 263 0.16 -1.93 -6.15
N ASN A 264 1.05 -2.63 -6.85
CA ASN A 264 1.07 -4.10 -6.88
C ASN A 264 1.47 -4.70 -5.53
N LEU A 265 2.51 -4.17 -4.88
CA LEU A 265 2.95 -4.60 -3.54
C LEU A 265 1.87 -4.35 -2.47
N LYS A 266 1.16 -3.22 -2.57
CA LYS A 266 -0.05 -2.93 -1.79
C LYS A 266 -1.13 -3.99 -2.02
N GLY A 267 -1.47 -4.30 -3.28
CA GLY A 267 -2.45 -5.34 -3.60
C GLY A 267 -2.10 -6.72 -3.04
N ILE A 268 -0.82 -7.08 -3.03
CA ILE A 268 -0.30 -8.31 -2.39
C ILE A 268 -0.52 -8.27 -0.86
N ALA A 269 -0.25 -7.13 -0.21
CA ALA A 269 -0.51 -6.94 1.22
C ALA A 269 -2.01 -7.01 1.56
N GLU A 270 -2.87 -6.35 0.77
CA GLU A 270 -4.33 -6.30 0.95
C GLU A 270 -4.96 -7.70 0.78
N LYS A 271 -4.53 -8.46 -0.24
CA LYS A 271 -4.91 -9.87 -0.44
C LYS A 271 -4.54 -10.74 0.76
N ASN A 272 -3.36 -10.56 1.36
CA ASN A 272 -2.90 -11.40 2.47
C ASN A 272 -3.56 -11.05 3.80
N LEU A 273 -3.86 -9.77 4.03
CA LEU A 273 -4.49 -9.29 5.27
C LEU A 273 -6.02 -9.34 5.24
N ASN A 274 -6.64 -9.45 4.07
CA ASN A 274 -8.08 -9.24 3.85
C ASN A 274 -8.58 -7.90 4.44
N ALA A 275 -7.74 -6.87 4.33
CA ALA A 275 -7.96 -5.52 4.86
C ALA A 275 -7.24 -4.49 3.99
N ALA A 276 -7.73 -3.25 3.97
CA ALA A 276 -7.13 -2.17 3.20
C ALA A 276 -5.78 -1.72 3.79
N VAL A 277 -4.81 -1.39 2.93
CA VAL A 277 -3.47 -0.95 3.32
C VAL A 277 -3.26 0.52 2.93
N VAL A 278 -2.94 1.34 3.93
CA VAL A 278 -2.73 2.77 3.77
C VAL A 278 -1.41 3.17 4.42
N ASP A 279 -1.31 3.08 5.75
CA ASP A 279 -0.10 3.39 6.49
C ASP A 279 0.97 2.31 6.29
N CYS A 280 2.23 2.71 6.07
CA CYS A 280 3.34 1.77 5.85
C CYS A 280 4.70 2.35 6.24
N CYS A 281 5.76 1.55 6.21
CA CYS A 281 7.14 2.03 6.12
C CYS A 281 7.82 1.47 4.87
N ILE A 282 8.66 2.27 4.22
CA ILE A 282 9.37 1.88 2.99
C ILE A 282 10.87 1.95 3.24
N GLY A 283 11.57 0.87 2.91
CA GLY A 283 13.03 0.81 2.90
C GLY A 283 13.59 1.58 1.70
N ILE A 284 14.57 2.44 1.96
CA ILE A 284 15.29 3.22 0.95
C ILE A 284 16.81 3.13 1.15
N PRO A 285 17.63 3.30 0.10
CA PRO A 285 19.07 3.31 0.27
C PRO A 285 19.52 4.49 1.11
N VAL A 286 20.58 4.31 1.90
CA VAL A 286 21.15 5.40 2.70
C VAL A 286 21.55 6.60 1.81
N TYR A 287 22.10 6.32 0.63
CA TYR A 287 22.60 7.31 -0.32
C TYR A 287 21.50 8.04 -1.12
N PHE A 288 20.21 7.77 -0.89
CA PHE A 288 19.13 8.51 -1.55
C PHE A 288 19.11 9.98 -1.11
N THR A 289 19.15 10.88 -2.09
CA THR A 289 19.09 12.34 -1.87
C THR A 289 17.70 12.81 -1.42
N ASP A 290 17.57 14.07 -1.02
CA ASP A 290 16.30 14.70 -0.62
C ASP A 290 15.25 14.58 -1.74
N LEU A 291 15.65 14.82 -2.99
CA LEU A 291 14.80 14.65 -4.17
C LEU A 291 14.40 13.18 -4.39
N GLN A 292 15.31 12.22 -4.20
CA GLN A 292 14.98 10.79 -4.32
C GLN A 292 14.01 10.34 -3.21
N ARG A 293 14.16 10.88 -1.99
CA ARG A 293 13.24 10.65 -0.86
C ARG A 293 11.85 11.23 -1.14
N ARG A 294 11.76 12.47 -1.65
CA ARG A 294 10.49 13.07 -2.09
C ARG A 294 9.83 12.26 -3.21
N ALA A 295 10.59 11.81 -4.21
CA ALA A 295 10.07 10.96 -5.28
C ALA A 295 9.52 9.60 -4.77
N VAL A 296 10.07 9.02 -3.69
CA VAL A 296 9.48 7.83 -3.05
C VAL A 296 8.16 8.16 -2.34
N LEU A 297 8.04 9.33 -1.70
CA LEU A 297 6.76 9.80 -1.13
C LEU A 297 5.72 10.08 -2.21
N ASP A 298 6.11 10.68 -3.33
CA ASP A 298 5.24 10.91 -4.50
C ASP A 298 4.77 9.57 -5.08
N ALA A 299 5.66 8.59 -5.24
CA ALA A 299 5.32 7.25 -5.73
C ALA A 299 4.38 6.50 -4.77
N ALA A 300 4.59 6.64 -3.46
CA ALA A 300 3.67 6.09 -2.45
C ALA A 300 2.29 6.79 -2.51
N THR A 301 2.26 8.11 -2.71
CA THR A 301 1.02 8.88 -2.89
C THR A 301 0.25 8.41 -4.13
N ILE A 302 0.95 8.15 -5.24
CA ILE A 302 0.39 7.58 -6.48
C ILE A 302 -0.25 6.20 -6.21
N ALA A 303 0.35 5.37 -5.36
CA ALA A 303 -0.19 4.07 -4.95
C ALA A 303 -1.31 4.15 -3.87
N GLY A 304 -1.67 5.35 -3.41
CA GLY A 304 -2.58 5.54 -2.28
C GLY A 304 -2.06 4.92 -0.98
N LEU A 305 -0.75 5.04 -0.73
CA LEU A 305 -0.05 4.69 0.51
C LEU A 305 0.39 5.96 1.26
N HIS A 306 0.56 5.85 2.56
CA HIS A 306 1.01 6.90 3.46
C HIS A 306 2.23 6.40 4.28
N PRO A 307 3.47 6.69 3.83
CA PRO A 307 4.66 6.25 4.54
C PRO A 307 4.82 6.99 5.88
N LEU A 308 4.79 6.26 6.98
CA LEU A 308 5.08 6.78 8.33
C LEU A 308 6.58 7.08 8.49
N HIS A 309 7.45 6.28 7.85
CA HIS A 309 8.92 6.44 7.87
C HIS A 309 9.48 5.99 6.50
N LEU A 310 10.50 6.71 6.00
CA LEU A 310 11.37 6.22 4.91
C LEU A 310 12.70 5.81 5.54
N ILE A 311 12.82 4.54 5.92
CA ILE A 311 13.91 4.04 6.77
C ILE A 311 15.09 3.60 5.88
N HIS A 312 16.32 3.83 6.32
CA HIS A 312 17.46 3.33 5.55
C HIS A 312 17.47 1.79 5.60
N GLU A 313 17.69 1.14 4.46
CA GLU A 313 17.68 -0.33 4.32
C GLU A 313 18.58 -1.03 5.35
N THR A 314 19.77 -0.47 5.60
CA THR A 314 20.69 -0.95 6.62
C THR A 314 20.23 -0.69 8.06
N THR A 315 19.48 0.39 8.32
CA THR A 315 18.85 0.66 9.63
C THR A 315 17.67 -0.28 9.88
N ALA A 316 16.89 -0.60 8.85
CA ALA A 316 15.83 -1.62 8.92
C ALA A 316 16.42 -3.01 9.24
N THR A 317 17.50 -3.40 8.55
CA THR A 317 18.27 -4.62 8.86
C THR A 317 18.82 -4.61 10.29
N ALA A 318 19.38 -3.49 10.76
CA ALA A 318 19.85 -3.34 12.13
C ALA A 318 18.72 -3.48 13.18
N LEU A 319 17.52 -2.97 12.89
CA LEU A 319 16.34 -3.16 13.73
C LEU A 319 15.87 -4.63 13.76
N ALA A 320 15.84 -5.28 12.59
CA ALA A 320 15.52 -6.70 12.47
C ALA A 320 16.53 -7.59 13.21
N TYR A 321 17.80 -7.20 13.28
CA TYR A 321 18.79 -7.85 14.14
C TYR A 321 18.53 -7.59 15.64
N GLY A 322 18.46 -6.32 16.03
CA GLY A 322 18.49 -5.91 17.43
C GLY A 322 17.26 -6.32 18.25
N ILE A 323 16.06 -6.28 17.66
CA ILE A 323 14.83 -6.49 18.45
C ILE A 323 14.61 -7.94 18.89
N TYR A 324 15.11 -8.91 18.11
CA TYR A 324 15.04 -10.34 18.45
C TYR A 324 16.23 -10.81 19.30
N LYS A 325 17.31 -10.03 19.35
CA LYS A 325 18.49 -10.36 20.14
C LYS A 325 18.22 -10.22 21.65
N THR A 326 18.76 -11.15 22.43
CA THR A 326 18.52 -11.29 23.88
C THR A 326 19.77 -11.01 24.71
N ASP A 327 20.95 -11.31 24.18
CA ASP A 327 22.30 -11.12 24.73
C ASP A 327 22.87 -9.70 24.52
N LEU A 328 22.01 -8.68 24.42
CA LEU A 328 22.47 -7.29 24.23
C LEU A 328 22.98 -6.68 25.56
N PRO A 329 24.16 -6.03 25.57
CA PRO A 329 24.76 -5.47 26.78
C PRO A 329 24.00 -4.24 27.30
N GLU A 330 24.14 -3.96 28.60
CA GLU A 330 23.54 -2.78 29.24
C GLU A 330 24.49 -1.58 29.30
N SER A 331 25.79 -1.82 29.58
CA SER A 331 26.79 -0.77 29.76
C SER A 331 27.42 -0.32 28.44
N GLU A 332 28.35 -1.10 27.87
CA GLU A 332 29.07 -0.75 26.65
C GLU A 332 28.29 -1.16 25.39
N PRO A 333 28.35 -0.40 24.29
CA PRO A 333 27.60 -0.72 23.08
C PRO A 333 28.26 -1.88 22.30
N LEU A 334 27.50 -2.91 21.96
CA LEU A 334 27.95 -3.92 21.01
C LEU A 334 27.94 -3.31 19.60
N ASN A 335 29.11 -2.95 19.08
CA ASN A 335 29.25 -2.41 17.72
C ASN A 335 29.15 -3.53 16.69
N VAL A 336 28.20 -3.44 15.77
CA VAL A 336 28.01 -4.38 14.65
C VAL A 336 28.08 -3.63 13.33
N ALA A 337 28.87 -4.14 12.39
CA ALA A 337 28.90 -3.67 11.01
C ALA A 337 27.92 -4.51 10.16
N PHE A 338 26.87 -3.87 9.64
CA PHE A 338 25.97 -4.46 8.65
C PHE A 338 26.43 -4.10 7.25
N ILE A 339 26.58 -5.12 6.41
CA ILE A 339 27.08 -4.99 5.04
C ILE A 339 26.04 -5.59 4.09
N ASP A 340 25.28 -4.71 3.44
CA ASP A 340 24.33 -5.08 2.39
C ASP A 340 25.03 -4.96 1.03
N ILE A 341 25.04 -6.05 0.26
CA ILE A 341 25.49 -6.05 -1.14
C ILE A 341 24.34 -6.62 -1.97
N GLY A 342 23.39 -5.76 -2.30
CA GLY A 342 22.20 -6.09 -3.08
C GLY A 342 22.50 -6.27 -4.58
N HIS A 343 21.46 -6.18 -5.41
CA HIS A 343 21.60 -6.32 -6.86
C HIS A 343 22.42 -5.19 -7.51
N ALA A 344 22.36 -3.94 -7.03
CA ALA A 344 22.93 -2.78 -7.75
C ALA A 344 23.84 -1.85 -6.92
N SER A 345 24.05 -2.13 -5.63
CA SER A 345 24.74 -1.23 -4.70
C SER A 345 25.22 -1.96 -3.46
N MET A 346 26.30 -1.43 -2.87
CA MET A 346 26.86 -1.84 -1.59
C MET A 346 26.56 -0.76 -0.55
N GLN A 347 26.10 -1.16 0.62
CA GLN A 347 25.78 -0.28 1.74
C GLN A 347 26.40 -0.85 3.03
N VAL A 348 26.95 0.03 3.86
CA VAL A 348 27.64 -0.29 5.10
C VAL A 348 27.05 0.58 6.20
N CYS A 349 26.65 -0.02 7.31
CA CYS A 349 26.15 0.69 8.50
C CYS A 349 26.84 0.14 9.73
N ILE A 350 27.48 1.01 10.51
CA ILE A 350 28.01 0.62 11.82
C ILE A 350 26.99 1.08 12.87
N ALA A 351 26.45 0.14 13.64
CA ALA A 351 25.47 0.42 14.68
C ALA A 351 25.93 -0.14 16.03
N GLY A 352 25.83 0.70 17.07
CA GLY A 352 26.04 0.29 18.46
C GLY A 352 24.71 -0.14 19.09
N PHE A 353 24.66 -1.37 19.59
CA PHE A 353 23.48 -1.90 20.29
C PHE A 353 23.65 -1.89 21.81
N LYS A 354 22.56 -1.58 22.51
CA LYS A 354 22.39 -1.87 23.94
C LYS A 354 21.03 -2.52 24.16
N LYS A 355 20.80 -3.09 25.35
CA LYS A 355 19.50 -3.65 25.74
C LYS A 355 18.38 -2.63 25.50
N GLY A 356 17.46 -2.95 24.58
CA GLY A 356 16.33 -2.09 24.21
C GLY A 356 16.62 -0.91 23.27
N GLN A 357 17.80 -0.81 22.65
CA GLN A 357 18.07 0.25 21.67
C GLN A 357 19.17 -0.08 20.65
N LEU A 358 19.06 0.49 19.45
CA LEU A 358 20.16 0.64 18.50
C LEU A 358 20.46 2.12 18.25
N LYS A 359 21.73 2.43 18.03
CA LYS A 359 22.17 3.71 17.50
C LYS A 359 23.05 3.50 16.28
N VAL A 360 22.63 4.07 15.15
CA VAL A 360 23.48 4.14 13.95
C VAL A 360 24.58 5.16 14.21
N LEU A 361 25.84 4.74 14.05
CA LEU A 361 27.01 5.58 14.24
C LEU A 361 27.39 6.24 12.91
N SER A 362 27.54 5.44 11.86
CA SER A 362 28.04 5.87 10.55
C SER A 362 27.46 5.07 9.39
N HIS A 363 27.70 5.59 8.18
CA HIS A 363 27.27 4.97 6.92
C HIS A 363 28.37 5.06 5.86
N GLY A 364 28.59 3.97 5.12
CA GLY A 364 29.38 3.92 3.90
C GLY A 364 28.58 3.32 2.75
N PHE A 365 28.93 3.61 1.50
CA PHE A 365 28.25 3.03 0.33
C PHE A 365 29.09 3.10 -0.94
N ASP A 366 28.81 2.21 -1.88
CA ASP A 366 29.10 2.39 -3.31
C ASP A 366 27.80 2.19 -4.11
N ARG A 367 27.47 3.18 -4.94
CA ARG A 367 26.22 3.26 -5.70
C ARG A 367 26.17 2.31 -6.90
N SER A 368 27.28 1.74 -7.36
CA SER A 368 27.35 0.87 -8.55
C SER A 368 28.22 -0.36 -8.30
N LEU A 369 27.99 -1.03 -7.16
CA LEU A 369 28.72 -2.21 -6.70
C LEU A 369 27.70 -3.21 -6.13
N GLY A 370 27.02 -3.95 -7.01
CA GLY A 370 26.08 -5.00 -6.62
C GLY A 370 26.18 -6.24 -7.50
N GLY A 371 25.31 -7.21 -7.24
CA GLY A 371 25.24 -8.47 -7.96
C GLY A 371 25.19 -8.35 -9.48
N ARG A 372 24.57 -7.29 -10.02
CA ARG A 372 24.42 -7.02 -11.46
C ARG A 372 25.73 -6.67 -12.15
N ASP A 373 26.67 -6.04 -11.43
CA ASP A 373 27.86 -5.48 -12.05
C ASP A 373 28.85 -6.65 -12.35
N PHE A 374 28.81 -7.69 -11.51
CA PHE A 374 29.38 -9.02 -11.80
C PHE A 374 28.68 -9.72 -12.98
N ASP A 375 27.36 -9.60 -13.12
CA ASP A 375 26.62 -10.16 -14.27
C ASP A 375 27.00 -9.46 -15.57
N GLU A 376 27.24 -8.15 -15.52
CA GLU A 376 27.66 -7.36 -16.68
C GLU A 376 29.12 -7.66 -17.06
N VAL A 377 30.00 -7.98 -16.09
CA VAL A 377 31.35 -8.51 -16.36
C VAL A 377 31.28 -9.86 -17.08
N LEU A 378 30.46 -10.80 -16.58
CA LEU A 378 30.22 -12.09 -17.25
C LEU A 378 29.58 -11.90 -18.64
N PHE A 379 28.62 -10.99 -18.77
CA PHE A 379 27.98 -10.65 -20.03
C PHE A 379 29.00 -10.16 -21.07
N ASN A 380 29.90 -9.25 -20.70
CA ASN A 380 30.91 -8.71 -21.62
C ASN A 380 31.95 -9.77 -22.03
N HIS A 381 32.36 -10.66 -21.11
CA HIS A 381 33.20 -11.82 -21.44
C HIS A 381 32.52 -12.70 -22.49
N PHE A 382 31.29 -13.17 -22.24
CA PHE A 382 30.59 -14.07 -23.17
C PHE A 382 30.13 -13.38 -24.46
N ALA A 383 29.77 -12.10 -24.43
CA ALA A 383 29.44 -11.34 -25.64
C ALA A 383 30.66 -11.20 -26.57
N THR A 384 31.85 -10.93 -26.02
CA THR A 384 33.11 -10.90 -26.78
C THR A 384 33.41 -12.28 -27.35
N LYS A 385 33.37 -13.32 -26.51
CA LYS A 385 33.61 -14.71 -26.90
C LYS A 385 32.67 -15.18 -28.01
N PHE A 386 31.38 -14.88 -27.95
CA PHE A 386 30.41 -15.29 -28.97
C PHE A 386 30.48 -14.47 -30.26
N LYS A 387 30.99 -13.23 -30.20
CA LYS A 387 31.36 -12.44 -31.37
C LYS A 387 32.59 -13.00 -32.09
N GLU A 388 33.51 -13.61 -31.35
CA GLU A 388 34.72 -14.25 -31.88
C GLU A 388 34.48 -15.69 -32.37
N GLU A 389 33.88 -16.56 -31.56
CA GLU A 389 33.66 -17.98 -31.87
C GLU A 389 32.46 -18.18 -32.82
N TYR A 390 31.29 -17.64 -32.47
CA TYR A 390 30.01 -17.90 -33.14
C TYR A 390 29.63 -16.82 -34.18
N LYS A 391 30.40 -15.73 -34.26
CA LYS A 391 30.17 -14.57 -35.13
C LYS A 391 28.77 -13.95 -34.95
N ILE A 392 28.31 -13.83 -33.71
CA ILE A 392 27.05 -13.13 -33.35
C ILE A 392 27.36 -11.92 -32.47
N ASP A 393 26.66 -10.80 -32.68
CA ASP A 393 26.76 -9.63 -31.78
C ASP A 393 25.49 -9.48 -30.95
N VAL A 394 25.49 -10.16 -29.81
CA VAL A 394 24.37 -10.18 -28.85
C VAL A 394 24.00 -8.79 -28.33
N THR A 395 24.91 -7.79 -28.40
CA THR A 395 24.65 -6.42 -27.94
C THR A 395 23.66 -5.68 -28.83
N GLN A 396 23.55 -6.07 -30.10
CA GLN A 396 22.65 -5.44 -31.08
C GLN A 396 21.20 -5.96 -31.00
N ASN A 397 20.98 -7.07 -30.28
CA ASN A 397 19.68 -7.71 -30.15
C ASN A 397 19.24 -7.76 -28.67
N ALA A 398 18.25 -6.94 -28.30
CA ALA A 398 17.76 -6.83 -26.93
C ALA A 398 17.27 -8.17 -26.34
N LYS A 399 16.70 -9.08 -27.14
CA LYS A 399 16.24 -10.39 -26.68
C LYS A 399 17.42 -11.34 -26.44
N ALA A 400 18.43 -11.34 -27.32
CA ALA A 400 19.67 -12.10 -27.09
C ALA A 400 20.44 -11.57 -25.88
N SER A 401 20.59 -10.24 -25.78
CA SER A 401 21.20 -9.56 -24.62
C SER A 401 20.54 -9.93 -23.30
N LEU A 402 19.21 -9.91 -23.23
CA LEU A 402 18.46 -10.28 -22.03
C LEU A 402 18.62 -11.77 -21.68
N ARG A 403 18.55 -12.67 -22.66
CA ARG A 403 18.77 -14.11 -22.46
C ARG A 403 20.18 -14.42 -21.96
N LEU A 404 21.20 -13.74 -22.49
CA LEU A 404 22.57 -13.90 -22.01
C LEU A 404 22.74 -13.36 -20.58
N ARG A 405 22.23 -12.17 -20.25
CA ARG A 405 22.29 -11.65 -18.87
C ARG A 405 21.61 -12.59 -17.86
N ALA A 406 20.43 -13.12 -18.18
CA ALA A 406 19.73 -14.10 -17.34
C ALA A 406 20.47 -15.46 -17.23
N ALA A 407 21.34 -15.80 -18.20
CA ALA A 407 22.22 -16.96 -18.09
C ALA A 407 23.47 -16.64 -17.24
N CYS A 408 24.08 -15.46 -17.40
CA CYS A 408 25.20 -14.98 -16.58
C CYS A 408 24.84 -14.85 -15.09
N GLU A 409 23.63 -14.38 -14.80
CA GLU A 409 23.08 -14.25 -13.44
C GLU A 409 22.90 -15.60 -12.75
N LYS A 410 22.43 -16.61 -13.48
CA LYS A 410 22.46 -18.02 -13.04
C LYS A 410 23.89 -18.56 -12.91
N LEU A 411 24.78 -18.23 -13.83
CA LEU A 411 26.18 -18.68 -13.83
C LEU A 411 26.93 -18.18 -12.58
N LYS A 412 26.78 -16.90 -12.23
CA LYS A 412 27.28 -16.29 -10.98
C LYS A 412 26.78 -17.04 -9.74
N LYS A 413 25.49 -17.41 -9.70
CA LYS A 413 24.91 -18.21 -8.62
C LYS A 413 25.54 -19.62 -8.54
N VAL A 414 25.78 -20.28 -9.68
CA VAL A 414 26.48 -21.58 -9.74
C VAL A 414 27.94 -21.47 -9.30
N LEU A 415 28.68 -20.44 -9.74
CA LEU A 415 30.07 -20.17 -9.37
C LEU A 415 30.24 -19.84 -7.88
N SER A 416 29.19 -19.32 -7.24
CA SER A 416 29.19 -19.05 -5.80
C SER A 416 29.28 -20.33 -4.94
N ALA A 417 28.83 -21.48 -5.48
CA ALA A 417 28.98 -22.79 -4.86
C ALA A 417 30.13 -23.62 -5.48
N ASN A 418 30.17 -23.72 -6.81
CA ASN A 418 31.06 -24.59 -7.57
C ASN A 418 32.29 -23.84 -8.13
N PRO A 419 33.46 -24.48 -8.27
CA PRO A 419 34.66 -23.84 -8.82
C PRO A 419 34.63 -23.64 -10.35
N VAL A 420 33.68 -24.28 -11.04
CA VAL A 420 33.50 -24.21 -12.51
C VAL A 420 32.00 -24.16 -12.80
N ALA A 421 31.59 -23.41 -13.81
CA ALA A 421 30.21 -23.37 -14.27
C ALA A 421 30.09 -23.41 -15.81
N PRO A 422 29.28 -24.33 -16.39
CA PRO A 422 28.97 -24.34 -17.81
C PRO A 422 27.82 -23.37 -18.13
N LEU A 423 27.88 -22.76 -19.30
CA LEU A 423 26.82 -21.95 -19.90
C LEU A 423 26.40 -22.58 -21.23
N ASN A 424 25.11 -22.87 -21.40
CA ASN A 424 24.52 -23.35 -22.65
C ASN A 424 23.26 -22.54 -22.92
N ILE A 425 23.13 -21.94 -24.11
CA ILE A 425 21.92 -21.21 -24.51
C ILE A 425 21.57 -21.57 -25.95
N GLU A 426 20.46 -22.29 -26.10
CA GLU A 426 19.95 -22.74 -27.40
C GLU A 426 19.35 -21.58 -28.20
N CYS A 427 19.60 -21.56 -29.51
CA CYS A 427 19.12 -20.54 -30.45
C CYS A 427 19.23 -19.10 -29.91
N LEU A 428 20.40 -18.69 -29.38
CA LEU A 428 20.56 -17.39 -28.72
C LEU A 428 20.31 -16.22 -29.68
N MET A 429 20.90 -16.33 -30.88
CA MET A 429 20.80 -15.39 -31.99
C MET A 429 21.15 -16.12 -33.29
N ASP A 430 20.54 -15.75 -34.41
CA ASP A 430 20.79 -16.31 -35.74
C ASP A 430 20.77 -17.86 -35.80
N GLU A 431 19.80 -18.47 -35.09
CA GLU A 431 19.61 -19.92 -34.94
C GLU A 431 20.81 -20.70 -34.36
N LYS A 432 21.80 -20.00 -33.78
CA LYS A 432 22.98 -20.61 -33.18
C LYS A 432 22.78 -20.91 -31.70
N ASP A 433 23.04 -22.15 -31.32
CA ASP A 433 23.31 -22.55 -29.94
C ASP A 433 24.70 -22.06 -29.53
N VAL A 434 24.82 -21.45 -28.36
CA VAL A 434 26.12 -21.06 -27.78
C VAL A 434 26.44 -21.87 -26.55
N ARG A 435 27.73 -22.22 -26.41
CA ARG A 435 28.27 -22.97 -25.28
C ARG A 435 29.50 -22.28 -24.73
N GLY A 436 29.68 -22.38 -23.43
CA GLY A 436 30.80 -21.79 -22.71
C GLY A 436 31.03 -22.51 -21.39
N VAL A 437 32.22 -22.31 -20.84
CA VAL A 437 32.60 -22.71 -19.49
C VAL A 437 33.46 -21.58 -18.95
N ILE A 438 33.32 -21.25 -17.68
CA ILE A 438 34.18 -20.31 -16.96
C ILE A 438 34.53 -20.90 -15.59
N LYS A 439 35.72 -20.61 -15.09
CA LYS A 439 36.13 -20.96 -13.72
C LYS A 439 35.82 -19.85 -12.73
N ARG A 440 35.76 -20.18 -11.43
CA ARG A 440 35.70 -19.17 -10.36
C ARG A 440 36.94 -18.29 -10.36
N GLU A 441 38.13 -18.88 -10.53
CA GLU A 441 39.40 -18.13 -10.62
C GLU A 441 39.35 -17.06 -11.71
N GLU A 442 38.95 -17.47 -12.93
CA GLU A 442 38.80 -16.62 -14.11
C GLU A 442 37.73 -15.54 -13.92
N PHE A 443 36.58 -15.90 -13.33
CA PHE A 443 35.52 -14.94 -12.99
C PHE A 443 35.97 -13.89 -11.95
N GLU A 444 36.72 -14.30 -10.93
CA GLU A 444 37.25 -13.39 -9.91
C GLU A 444 38.34 -12.47 -10.50
N GLU A 445 39.18 -12.97 -11.41
CA GLU A 445 40.18 -12.19 -12.16
C GLU A 445 39.54 -11.11 -13.05
N ILE A 446 38.55 -11.44 -13.88
CA ILE A 446 37.83 -10.43 -14.69
C ILE A 446 36.97 -9.46 -13.85
N SER A 447 36.73 -9.79 -12.57
CA SER A 447 35.96 -8.96 -11.62
C SER A 447 36.82 -8.04 -10.76
N VAL A 448 38.16 -8.06 -10.88
CA VAL A 448 39.07 -7.22 -10.07
C VAL A 448 38.65 -5.73 -9.99
N PRO A 449 38.27 -5.04 -11.08
CA PRO A 449 37.85 -3.63 -11.03
C PRO A 449 36.56 -3.35 -10.21
N ILE A 450 35.80 -4.38 -9.85
CA ILE A 450 34.66 -4.31 -8.92
C ILE A 450 35.14 -4.63 -7.50
N LEU A 451 35.96 -5.67 -7.35
CA LEU A 451 36.46 -6.17 -6.07
C LEU A 451 37.36 -5.15 -5.35
N GLU A 452 38.20 -4.40 -6.06
CA GLU A 452 39.04 -3.34 -5.49
C GLU A 452 38.23 -2.23 -4.79
N ARG A 453 37.01 -1.96 -5.27
CA ARG A 453 36.14 -0.89 -4.73
C ARG A 453 35.47 -1.27 -3.40
N VAL A 454 35.45 -2.55 -3.03
CA VAL A 454 34.75 -3.07 -1.85
C VAL A 454 35.29 -2.47 -0.53
N LYS A 455 36.58 -2.09 -0.49
CA LYS A 455 37.21 -1.56 0.73
C LYS A 455 36.80 -0.11 1.06
N ARG A 456 36.68 0.77 0.06
CA ARG A 456 36.37 2.21 0.27
C ARG A 456 35.10 2.46 1.10
N PRO A 457 33.95 1.76 0.88
CA PRO A 457 32.78 1.90 1.74
C PRO A 457 33.02 1.52 3.21
N LEU A 458 33.89 0.52 3.48
CA LEU A 458 34.18 0.01 4.82
C LEU A 458 35.10 0.97 5.58
N GLU A 459 36.20 1.38 4.93
CA GLU A 459 37.17 2.37 5.43
C GLU A 459 36.47 3.67 5.80
N LYS A 460 35.59 4.14 4.91
CA LYS A 460 34.78 5.35 5.12
C LYS A 460 33.83 5.21 6.30
N ALA A 461 33.12 4.08 6.43
CA ALA A 461 32.21 3.87 7.54
C ALA A 461 32.94 3.82 8.90
N LEU A 462 34.13 3.21 8.97
CA LEU A 462 34.96 3.22 10.17
C LEU A 462 35.44 4.63 10.54
N ALA A 463 36.01 5.36 9.57
CA ALA A 463 36.47 6.73 9.75
C ALA A 463 35.33 7.68 10.19
N ASP A 464 34.14 7.55 9.59
CA ASP A 464 32.94 8.30 9.95
C ASP A 464 32.36 7.92 11.32
N ALA A 465 32.62 6.71 11.82
CA ALA A 465 32.25 6.29 13.18
C ALA A 465 33.26 6.75 14.25
N GLY A 466 34.49 7.07 13.84
CA GLY A 466 35.61 7.27 14.77
C GLY A 466 36.08 5.97 15.44
N LEU A 467 35.96 4.82 14.75
CA LEU A 467 36.27 3.49 15.27
C LEU A 467 37.35 2.80 14.44
N SER A 468 38.11 1.90 15.08
CA SER A 468 39.04 0.99 14.40
C SER A 468 38.36 -0.34 14.00
N VAL A 469 39.12 -1.24 13.35
CA VAL A 469 38.65 -2.58 12.97
C VAL A 469 38.41 -3.48 14.19
N GLU A 470 39.18 -3.26 15.25
CA GLU A 470 39.13 -3.97 16.51
C GLU A 470 37.82 -3.65 17.26
N ASP A 471 37.38 -2.39 17.24
CA ASP A 471 36.15 -1.90 17.89
C ASP A 471 34.85 -2.52 17.33
N VAL A 472 34.88 -3.08 16.11
CA VAL A 472 33.72 -3.74 15.48
C VAL A 472 33.62 -5.18 15.99
N HIS A 473 32.67 -5.44 16.88
CA HIS A 473 32.57 -6.73 17.58
C HIS A 473 32.04 -7.86 16.68
N MET A 474 31.11 -7.54 15.78
CA MET A 474 30.53 -8.49 14.83
C MET A 474 30.34 -7.85 13.45
N VAL A 475 30.41 -8.67 12.40
CA VAL A 475 30.10 -8.29 11.02
C VAL A 475 28.95 -9.18 10.56
N GLU A 476 27.86 -8.60 10.08
CA GLU A 476 26.68 -9.32 9.55
C GLU A 476 26.43 -8.90 8.10
N VAL A 477 26.22 -9.87 7.22
CA VAL A 477 26.23 -9.65 5.76
C VAL A 477 24.91 -10.09 5.13
N VAL A 478 24.33 -9.21 4.31
CA VAL A 478 23.03 -9.39 3.64
C VAL A 478 23.11 -8.97 2.16
N GLY A 479 21.98 -9.05 1.44
CA GLY A 479 21.93 -8.76 0.00
C GLY A 479 22.43 -9.91 -0.89
N SER A 480 21.98 -9.95 -2.15
CA SER A 480 22.20 -11.09 -3.05
C SER A 480 23.62 -11.23 -3.61
N GLY A 481 24.32 -10.12 -3.84
CA GLY A 481 25.70 -10.08 -4.34
C GLY A 481 26.74 -10.51 -3.29
N SER A 482 26.41 -10.45 -1.99
CA SER A 482 27.26 -10.93 -0.91
C SER A 482 27.59 -12.43 -0.94
N ARG A 483 26.95 -13.19 -1.82
CA ARG A 483 27.14 -14.63 -2.00
C ARG A 483 28.39 -14.98 -2.82
N VAL A 484 29.00 -14.02 -3.52
CA VAL A 484 30.26 -14.19 -4.26
C VAL A 484 31.43 -14.46 -3.27
N PRO A 485 32.20 -15.56 -3.40
CA PRO A 485 33.25 -15.93 -2.44
C PRO A 485 34.33 -14.86 -2.22
N ALA A 486 34.82 -14.23 -3.30
CA ALA A 486 35.79 -13.12 -3.21
C ALA A 486 35.34 -11.95 -2.31
N ILE A 487 34.03 -11.65 -2.24
CA ILE A 487 33.50 -10.63 -1.33
C ILE A 487 33.75 -11.03 0.12
N ILE A 488 33.35 -12.25 0.50
CA ILE A 488 33.53 -12.74 1.88
C ILE A 488 35.01 -12.80 2.24
N LYS A 489 35.89 -13.21 1.31
CA LYS A 489 37.35 -13.15 1.49
C LYS A 489 37.83 -11.73 1.83
N ILE A 490 37.46 -10.73 1.02
CA ILE A 490 37.84 -9.33 1.24
C ILE A 490 37.32 -8.81 2.60
N LEU A 491 36.10 -9.19 3.00
CA LEU A 491 35.53 -8.81 4.28
C LEU A 491 36.25 -9.47 5.47
N THR A 492 36.58 -10.76 5.38
CA THR A 492 37.38 -11.46 6.41
C THR A 492 38.78 -10.87 6.53
N GLU A 493 39.44 -10.57 5.40
CA GLU A 493 40.76 -9.90 5.37
C GLU A 493 40.70 -8.49 5.96
N PHE A 494 39.63 -7.73 5.69
CA PHE A 494 39.48 -6.35 6.15
C PHE A 494 39.15 -6.26 7.64
N PHE A 495 38.26 -7.11 8.15
CA PHE A 495 37.85 -7.08 9.56
C PHE A 495 38.66 -8.01 10.48
N GLY A 496 39.50 -8.90 9.94
CA GLY A 496 40.22 -9.91 10.73
C GLY A 496 39.31 -10.94 11.41
N LYS A 497 38.02 -11.02 11.04
CA LYS A 497 37.02 -11.92 11.63
C LYS A 497 35.99 -12.33 10.57
N GLU A 498 35.49 -13.56 10.67
CA GLU A 498 34.58 -14.13 9.67
C GLU A 498 33.20 -13.43 9.68
N PRO A 499 32.72 -12.92 8.52
CA PRO A 499 31.41 -12.28 8.42
C PRO A 499 30.26 -13.28 8.59
N ARG A 500 29.29 -12.91 9.43
CA ARG A 500 28.14 -13.75 9.79
C ARG A 500 26.95 -13.52 8.85
N ARG A 501 26.04 -14.49 8.87
CA ARG A 501 24.75 -14.47 8.16
C ARG A 501 23.65 -14.97 9.10
N THR A 502 23.50 -14.36 10.28
CA THR A 502 22.48 -14.79 11.27
C THR A 502 21.05 -14.41 10.86
N MET A 503 20.91 -13.43 9.95
CA MET A 503 19.63 -12.99 9.39
C MET A 503 19.34 -13.62 8.04
N ASN A 504 18.06 -13.76 7.69
CA ASN A 504 17.66 -14.02 6.31
C ASN A 504 17.97 -12.79 5.43
N ALA A 505 18.97 -12.92 4.57
CA ALA A 505 19.52 -11.86 3.74
C ALA A 505 18.54 -11.23 2.74
N SER A 506 17.47 -11.93 2.35
CA SER A 506 16.41 -11.36 1.48
C SER A 506 15.28 -10.69 2.26
N GLU A 507 15.05 -11.08 3.53
CA GLU A 507 13.86 -10.65 4.30
C GLU A 507 14.14 -9.56 5.33
N CYS A 508 15.40 -9.36 5.72
CA CYS A 508 15.81 -8.47 6.81
C CYS A 508 15.28 -7.02 6.65
N VAL A 509 15.36 -6.44 5.46
CA VAL A 509 14.90 -5.07 5.17
C VAL A 509 13.38 -4.95 5.33
N SER A 510 12.58 -5.78 4.64
CA SER A 510 11.12 -5.69 4.69
C SER A 510 10.58 -5.96 6.11
N ARG A 511 11.13 -6.96 6.82
CA ARG A 511 10.79 -7.23 8.22
C ARG A 511 11.18 -6.05 9.13
N GLY A 512 12.34 -5.44 8.92
CA GLY A 512 12.76 -4.20 9.61
C GLY A 512 11.81 -3.02 9.36
N CYS A 513 11.35 -2.84 8.12
CA CYS A 513 10.36 -1.82 7.78
C CYS A 513 9.02 -2.07 8.49
N ALA A 514 8.55 -3.33 8.54
CA ALA A 514 7.31 -3.69 9.22
C ALA A 514 7.43 -3.54 10.75
N LEU A 515 8.60 -3.82 11.33
CA LEU A 515 8.93 -3.51 12.73
C LEU A 515 8.87 -2.01 13.01
N GLN A 516 9.48 -1.17 12.16
CA GLN A 516 9.41 0.29 12.32
C GLN A 516 7.97 0.81 12.18
N CYS A 517 7.21 0.26 11.22
CA CYS A 517 5.78 0.58 11.06
C CYS A 517 4.94 0.14 12.28
N ALA A 518 5.33 -0.94 12.97
CA ALA A 518 4.70 -1.38 14.20
C ALA A 518 5.04 -0.47 15.39
N ILE A 519 6.31 -0.05 15.52
CA ILE A 519 6.77 0.90 16.56
C ILE A 519 6.06 2.25 16.45
N LEU A 520 5.82 2.73 15.22
CA LEU A 520 5.13 4.00 14.95
C LEU A 520 3.59 3.90 14.96
N SER A 521 3.03 2.69 15.03
CA SER A 521 1.59 2.50 15.01
C SER A 521 0.96 2.69 16.40
N PRO A 522 -0.08 3.54 16.55
CA PRO A 522 -0.79 3.68 17.82
C PRO A 522 -1.66 2.46 18.18
N THR A 523 -1.79 1.46 17.29
CA THR A 523 -2.63 0.26 17.50
C THR A 523 -1.82 -0.99 17.88
N PHE A 524 -0.57 -1.09 17.45
CA PHE A 524 0.31 -2.23 17.74
C PHE A 524 1.20 -1.93 18.94
N LYS A 525 1.08 -2.73 20.01
CA LYS A 525 2.05 -2.73 21.11
C LYS A 525 3.14 -3.76 20.81
N VAL A 526 4.35 -3.28 20.56
CA VAL A 526 5.57 -4.09 20.36
C VAL A 526 6.48 -4.04 21.59
N ARG A 527 7.54 -4.87 21.60
CA ARG A 527 8.64 -4.75 22.57
C ARG A 527 9.24 -3.35 22.48
N GLU A 528 9.44 -2.68 23.61
CA GLU A 528 10.12 -1.38 23.63
C GLU A 528 11.54 -1.53 23.07
N PHE A 529 11.79 -0.84 21.96
CA PHE A 529 13.08 -0.83 21.29
C PHE A 529 13.28 0.53 20.60
N GLN A 530 14.30 1.29 21.01
CA GLN A 530 14.58 2.62 20.43
C GLN A 530 15.47 2.52 19.20
N VAL A 531 15.15 3.30 18.16
CA VAL A 531 15.89 3.35 16.89
C VAL A 531 16.44 4.76 16.70
N HIS A 532 17.72 4.95 17.03
CA HIS A 532 18.41 6.22 16.84
C HIS A 532 19.10 6.22 15.47
N GLU A 533 18.35 6.64 14.44
CA GLU A 533 18.83 6.72 13.05
C GLU A 533 19.67 8.00 12.81
N SER A 534 20.66 7.89 11.92
CA SER A 534 21.69 8.91 11.69
C SER A 534 21.68 9.39 10.23
N PHE A 535 21.80 10.69 10.01
CA PHE A 535 21.71 11.31 8.68
C PHE A 535 23.05 11.29 7.94
N PRO A 536 23.13 10.70 6.72
CA PRO A 536 24.40 10.44 6.03
C PRO A 536 25.04 11.66 5.35
N PHE A 537 24.38 12.82 5.32
CA PHE A 537 24.81 14.00 4.58
C PHE A 537 25.00 15.22 5.49
N SER A 538 25.86 16.15 5.06
CA SER A 538 25.94 17.49 5.64
C SER A 538 25.07 18.45 4.83
N VAL A 539 24.17 19.18 5.48
CA VAL A 539 23.27 20.17 4.86
C VAL A 539 23.46 21.53 5.52
N SER A 540 23.64 22.54 4.67
CA SER A 540 23.78 23.95 5.00
C SER A 540 22.60 24.77 4.49
N LEU A 541 22.41 25.92 5.11
CA LEU A 541 21.56 26.98 4.59
C LEU A 541 22.45 28.09 4.07
N ALA A 542 22.17 28.60 2.87
CA ALA A 542 22.87 29.73 2.26
C ALA A 542 21.89 30.87 1.96
N TRP A 543 22.34 32.12 2.07
CA TRP A 543 21.49 33.30 1.89
C TRP A 543 22.32 34.53 1.49
N LYS A 544 21.70 35.50 0.83
CA LYS A 544 22.39 36.77 0.53
C LYS A 544 22.56 37.60 1.81
N GLY A 545 23.78 38.09 2.05
CA GLY A 545 24.14 38.94 3.18
C GLY A 545 23.39 40.28 3.16
N ALA A 546 23.42 41.01 4.28
CA ALA A 546 22.79 42.33 4.35
C ALA A 546 23.81 43.42 3.99
N ALA A 547 23.39 44.42 3.21
CA ALA A 547 24.31 45.33 2.50
C ALA A 547 25.24 46.22 3.35
N ALA A 548 25.12 46.23 4.68
CA ALA A 548 26.07 46.94 5.55
C ALA A 548 27.33 46.12 5.87
N ASP A 549 27.29 44.80 5.66
CA ASP A 549 28.35 43.86 6.02
C ASP A 549 29.47 43.84 4.94
N ALA A 550 29.54 44.88 4.09
CA ALA A 550 30.27 44.91 2.82
C ALA A 550 31.34 46.02 2.76
N GLN A 551 32.35 45.94 3.65
CA GLN A 551 33.55 46.79 3.53
C GLN A 551 34.64 46.22 2.62
N ASN A 552 34.61 44.92 2.30
CA ASN A 552 35.51 44.28 1.34
C ASN A 552 34.75 43.94 0.05
N GLY A 553 35.10 44.60 -1.05
CA GLY A 553 34.42 44.50 -2.35
C GLY A 553 34.72 43.21 -3.12
N GLY A 554 34.18 42.08 -2.68
CA GLY A 554 34.12 40.81 -3.43
C GLY A 554 32.76 40.57 -4.08
N ALA A 555 32.71 39.71 -5.11
CA ALA A 555 31.47 39.34 -5.79
C ALA A 555 30.51 38.55 -4.88
N GLU A 556 29.20 38.80 -5.02
CA GLU A 556 28.07 38.10 -4.35
C GLU A 556 28.36 37.63 -2.91
N ASN A 557 28.18 38.53 -1.92
CA ASN A 557 28.38 38.24 -0.49
C ASN A 557 27.30 37.27 0.07
N GLN A 558 27.40 35.99 -0.31
CA GLN A 558 26.54 34.89 0.09
C GLN A 558 27.06 34.28 1.41
N GLN A 559 26.29 34.42 2.46
CA GLN A 559 26.56 33.82 3.77
C GLN A 559 26.00 32.38 3.76
N SER A 560 26.68 31.45 4.44
CA SER A 560 26.24 30.06 4.58
C SER A 560 26.57 29.50 5.97
N THR A 561 25.83 28.50 6.43
CA THR A 561 26.06 27.82 7.72
C THR A 561 25.56 26.38 7.65
N VAL A 562 26.37 25.43 8.11
CA VAL A 562 25.97 24.02 8.26
C VAL A 562 24.95 23.92 9.40
N VAL A 563 23.77 23.37 9.11
CA VAL A 563 22.64 23.28 10.06
C VAL A 563 22.44 21.84 10.54
N PHE A 564 22.57 20.88 9.65
CA PHE A 564 22.58 19.45 9.95
C PHE A 564 23.92 18.89 9.47
N PRO A 565 24.92 18.69 10.36
CA PRO A 565 26.14 18.01 9.97
C PRO A 565 25.86 16.54 9.63
N LYS A 566 26.78 15.92 8.90
CA LYS A 566 26.83 14.47 8.73
C LYS A 566 26.84 13.79 10.11
N GLY A 567 26.07 12.71 10.26
CA GLY A 567 25.90 12.03 11.55
C GLY A 567 24.82 12.64 12.46
N ASN A 568 24.13 13.71 12.05
CA ASN A 568 23.06 14.32 12.85
C ASN A 568 21.85 13.35 12.99
N PRO A 569 21.26 13.17 14.19
CA PRO A 569 20.10 12.29 14.39
C PRO A 569 18.86 12.64 13.56
N ILE A 570 18.08 11.63 13.19
CA ILE A 570 16.78 11.76 12.53
C ILE A 570 15.66 11.44 13.55
N PRO A 571 14.62 12.29 13.72
CA PRO A 571 14.45 13.65 13.17
C PRO A 571 15.22 14.69 14.00
N SER A 572 15.42 15.89 13.45
CA SER A 572 16.11 16.99 14.14
C SER A 572 15.52 18.35 13.77
N VAL A 573 15.64 19.33 14.66
CA VAL A 573 15.15 20.70 14.48
C VAL A 573 16.23 21.68 14.92
N LYS A 574 16.46 22.70 14.08
CA LYS A 574 17.33 23.86 14.39
C LYS A 574 16.54 25.14 14.15
N ALA A 575 16.98 26.23 14.78
CA ALA A 575 16.39 27.54 14.55
C ALA A 575 17.48 28.61 14.39
N LEU A 576 17.46 29.31 13.27
CA LEU A 576 18.38 30.40 12.95
C LEU A 576 17.65 31.73 13.16
N THR A 577 18.39 32.79 13.47
CA THR A 577 17.83 34.14 13.66
C THR A 577 18.43 35.08 12.62
N PHE A 578 17.57 35.65 11.79
CA PHE A 578 17.93 36.57 10.72
C PHE A 578 17.49 37.99 11.07
N TYR A 579 18.34 38.96 10.78
CA TYR A 579 18.02 40.38 10.88
C TYR A 579 17.84 40.93 9.47
N ARG A 580 16.59 41.25 9.07
CA ARG A 580 16.21 41.61 7.70
C ARG A 580 15.12 42.68 7.69
N SER A 581 15.16 43.58 6.71
CA SER A 581 14.21 44.70 6.57
C SER A 581 12.93 44.35 5.80
N GLY A 582 12.87 43.17 5.18
CA GLY A 582 11.74 42.68 4.40
C GLY A 582 12.05 41.30 3.80
N THR A 583 11.25 40.88 2.81
CA THR A 583 11.33 39.56 2.17
C THR A 583 12.75 39.18 1.75
N PHE A 584 13.16 37.95 2.08
CA PHE A 584 14.47 37.41 1.70
C PHE A 584 14.36 35.92 1.34
N SER A 585 15.37 35.38 0.67
CA SER A 585 15.43 33.96 0.30
C SER A 585 16.54 33.23 1.06
N VAL A 586 16.30 31.96 1.38
CA VAL A 586 17.24 31.03 1.99
C VAL A 586 17.26 29.74 1.15
N ASP A 587 18.44 29.37 0.70
CA ASP A 587 18.72 28.17 -0.07
C ASP A 587 19.05 27.02 0.89
N VAL A 588 18.48 25.83 0.68
CA VAL A 588 18.90 24.59 1.33
C VAL A 588 19.83 23.85 0.38
N GLN A 589 21.02 23.47 0.85
CA GLN A 589 22.02 22.83 0.00
C GLN A 589 22.90 21.82 0.76
N TYR A 590 23.39 20.82 0.06
CA TYR A 590 24.45 19.95 0.56
C TYR A 590 25.74 20.74 0.76
N SER A 591 26.37 20.57 1.92
CA SER A 591 27.65 21.22 2.27
C SER A 591 28.84 20.53 1.60
N ASP A 592 28.67 19.26 1.22
CA ASP A 592 29.62 18.44 0.47
C ASP A 592 28.81 17.58 -0.51
N VAL A 593 29.28 17.50 -1.76
CA VAL A 593 28.66 16.74 -2.86
C VAL A 593 29.59 15.67 -3.44
N THR A 594 30.81 15.52 -2.91
CA THR A 594 31.90 14.72 -3.48
C THR A 594 31.51 13.26 -3.69
N ASP A 595 30.71 12.68 -2.80
CA ASP A 595 30.16 11.32 -2.93
C ASP A 595 28.69 11.25 -3.37
N LEU A 596 27.99 12.39 -3.52
CA LEU A 596 26.57 12.40 -3.87
C LEU A 596 26.29 12.30 -5.38
N GLN A 597 27.23 12.77 -6.23
CA GLN A 597 27.03 12.91 -7.69
C GLN A 597 25.70 13.63 -8.05
N ALA A 598 25.31 14.64 -7.26
CA ALA A 598 24.03 15.32 -7.38
C ALA A 598 24.20 16.86 -7.27
N PRO A 599 23.24 17.67 -7.76
CA PRO A 599 23.24 19.11 -7.56
C PRO A 599 23.32 19.47 -6.07
N ALA A 600 24.17 20.42 -5.71
CA ALA A 600 24.32 20.86 -4.32
C ALA A 600 23.03 21.46 -3.76
N LYS A 601 22.30 22.25 -4.57
CA LYS A 601 21.11 22.99 -4.15
C LYS A 601 19.86 22.11 -4.19
N ILE A 602 19.19 21.96 -3.05
CA ILE A 602 18.02 21.10 -2.82
C ILE A 602 16.72 21.89 -3.03
N SER A 603 16.62 23.06 -2.39
CA SER A 603 15.44 23.92 -2.45
C SER A 603 15.77 25.39 -2.16
N THR A 604 14.85 26.28 -2.48
CA THR A 604 14.87 27.70 -2.12
C THR A 604 13.58 28.02 -1.36
N TYR A 605 13.68 28.64 -0.19
CA TYR A 605 12.55 29.21 0.52
C TYR A 605 12.57 30.73 0.43
N THR A 606 11.46 31.33 0.04
CA THR A 606 11.24 32.78 0.14
C THR A 606 10.42 33.07 1.40
N ILE A 607 10.96 33.94 2.25
CA ILE A 607 10.46 34.22 3.59
C ILE A 607 9.93 35.66 3.63
N GLY A 608 8.61 35.80 3.61
CA GLY A 608 7.89 37.07 3.53
C GLY A 608 6.63 36.99 2.65
N PRO A 609 5.87 38.09 2.52
CA PRO A 609 6.20 39.44 2.98
C PRO A 609 6.05 39.64 4.50
N PHE A 610 6.85 40.56 5.03
CA PHE A 610 6.70 41.16 6.36
C PHE A 610 7.24 42.59 6.32
N GLN A 611 6.87 43.41 7.30
CA GLN A 611 7.37 44.78 7.47
C GLN A 611 8.13 44.90 8.79
N SER A 612 9.05 45.86 8.88
CA SER A 612 9.74 46.24 10.13
C SER A 612 9.12 47.51 10.70
N SER A 613 8.77 47.50 11.97
CA SER A 613 7.90 48.51 12.61
C SER A 613 8.59 49.82 13.01
N LYS A 614 9.92 49.91 12.96
CA LYS A 614 10.69 51.14 13.31
C LYS A 614 11.84 51.48 12.34
N GLY A 615 11.84 50.92 11.12
CA GLY A 615 12.90 51.14 10.12
C GLY A 615 14.20 50.35 10.34
N GLU A 616 14.38 49.75 11.52
CA GLU A 616 15.48 48.83 11.84
C GLU A 616 15.35 47.46 11.12
N ARG A 617 16.37 46.60 11.26
CA ARG A 617 16.31 45.21 10.75
C ARG A 617 15.45 44.33 11.67
N ALA A 618 14.25 43.98 11.21
CA ALA A 618 13.35 43.06 11.90
C ALA A 618 13.99 41.68 12.16
N LYS A 619 13.70 41.11 13.35
CA LYS A 619 14.30 39.89 13.91
C LYS A 619 13.43 38.68 13.57
N VAL A 620 13.76 37.93 12.52
CA VAL A 620 13.01 36.78 12.03
C VAL A 620 13.69 35.48 12.49
N LYS A 621 13.02 34.72 13.35
CA LYS A 621 13.45 33.38 13.75
C LYS A 621 12.88 32.35 12.77
N VAL A 622 13.75 31.63 12.07
CA VAL A 622 13.40 30.62 11.08
C VAL A 622 13.71 29.24 11.64
N LYS A 623 12.70 28.37 11.67
CA LYS A 623 12.76 27.00 12.18
C LYS A 623 12.93 26.05 10.99
N VAL A 624 13.99 25.25 11.01
CA VAL A 624 14.32 24.30 9.94
C VAL A 624 14.39 22.90 10.55
N ARG A 625 13.81 21.93 9.84
CA ARG A 625 13.57 20.57 10.31
C ARG A 625 14.18 19.56 9.34
N LEU A 626 14.94 18.63 9.90
CA LEU A 626 15.17 17.33 9.29
C LEU A 626 14.02 16.41 9.72
N THR A 627 13.15 16.10 8.77
CA THR A 627 11.96 15.25 8.97
C THR A 627 12.31 13.79 9.20
N LEU A 628 11.34 12.99 9.65
CA LEU A 628 11.53 11.56 9.92
C LEU A 628 11.93 10.75 8.67
N HIS A 629 11.58 11.21 7.47
CA HIS A 629 11.97 10.61 6.19
C HIS A 629 13.40 10.98 5.73
N GLY A 630 14.11 11.80 6.49
CA GLY A 630 15.41 12.37 6.09
C GLY A 630 15.32 13.48 5.04
N ILE A 631 14.16 14.15 4.91
CA ILE A 631 13.97 15.34 4.06
C ILE A 631 14.18 16.60 4.90
N VAL A 632 14.88 17.62 4.37
CA VAL A 632 15.12 18.91 5.04
C VAL A 632 14.14 19.96 4.53
N SER A 633 13.44 20.64 5.45
CA SER A 633 12.51 21.72 5.12
C SER A 633 12.49 22.86 6.13
N VAL A 634 12.10 24.06 5.67
CA VAL A 634 11.81 25.20 6.54
C VAL A 634 10.36 25.07 7.03
N GLU A 635 10.20 24.80 8.32
CA GLU A 635 8.90 24.50 8.96
C GLU A 635 8.10 25.78 9.26
N SER A 636 8.79 26.84 9.71
CA SER A 636 8.14 28.12 10.01
C SER A 636 9.15 29.27 10.06
N ALA A 637 8.64 30.49 9.82
CA ALA A 637 9.34 31.72 10.14
C ALA A 637 8.46 32.58 11.05
N THR A 638 9.05 33.15 12.10
CA THR A 638 8.36 33.99 13.08
C THR A 638 9.13 35.28 13.29
N LEU A 639 8.51 36.40 12.94
CA LEU A 639 8.95 37.75 13.28
C LEU A 639 8.80 37.95 14.79
N LEU A 640 9.85 38.47 15.41
CA LEU A 640 9.92 38.84 16.82
C LEU A 640 10.01 40.37 16.91
N GLU A 641 8.97 41.00 17.43
CA GLU A 641 8.95 42.44 17.72
C GLU A 641 9.11 42.63 19.24
N GLU A 642 10.04 43.47 19.67
CA GLU A 642 10.22 43.82 21.08
C GLU A 642 9.36 45.06 21.40
N GLU A 643 8.29 44.86 22.15
CA GLU A 643 7.35 45.91 22.58
C GLU A 643 7.69 46.30 24.03
N GLU A 644 8.03 47.57 24.22
CA GLU A 644 8.31 48.15 25.52
C GLU A 644 6.99 48.62 26.14
N VAL A 645 6.58 47.97 27.22
CA VAL A 645 5.37 48.31 27.96
C VAL A 645 5.77 49.25 29.09
N GLU A 646 5.47 50.53 28.95
CA GLU A 646 5.48 51.47 30.07
C GLU A 646 4.47 50.99 31.12
N VAL A 647 4.92 50.80 32.36
CA VAL A 647 4.05 50.43 33.48
C VAL A 647 3.53 51.72 34.12
N PRO A 648 2.22 52.01 34.06
CA PRO A 648 1.68 53.17 34.77
C PRO A 648 1.81 52.95 36.28
N VAL A 649 2.44 53.89 36.98
CA VAL A 649 2.64 53.82 38.43
C VAL A 649 1.31 54.13 39.13
N THR A 650 0.58 53.10 39.55
CA THR A 650 -0.54 53.23 40.49
C THR A 650 -0.02 53.18 41.93
N THR A 651 0.02 54.34 42.58
CA THR A 651 0.26 54.44 44.02
C THR A 651 -1.06 54.26 44.77
N GLU A 652 -1.22 53.14 45.47
CA GLU A 652 -2.21 52.99 46.55
C GLU A 652 -1.51 52.45 47.80
N GLN A 653 -2.00 52.86 48.96
CA GLN A 653 -1.33 52.64 50.25
C GLN A 653 -1.76 51.33 50.91
N MET A 654 -1.05 50.96 51.97
CA MET A 654 -1.45 49.89 52.88
C MET A 654 -2.86 50.10 53.41
N ASP A 655 -3.59 49.01 53.56
CA ASP A 655 -4.45 48.83 54.73
C ASP A 655 -4.30 47.39 55.26
N THR A 656 -4.47 47.20 56.56
CA THR A 656 -4.19 45.93 57.25
C THR A 656 -5.25 45.61 58.29
N ASP A 657 -6.00 44.51 58.14
CA ASP A 657 -6.08 43.57 59.27
C ASP A 657 -6.53 42.11 59.02
N LYS A 658 -6.03 41.27 59.95
CA LYS A 658 -6.41 39.93 60.44
C LYS A 658 -7.60 39.13 59.86
N ALA A 659 -7.24 37.97 59.29
CA ALA A 659 -7.36 36.62 59.87
C ALA A 659 -8.70 35.98 60.31
N SER A 660 -9.02 34.85 59.64
CA SER A 660 -9.54 33.56 60.16
C SER A 660 -9.45 32.56 58.99
N GLY A 661 -9.12 31.27 59.04
CA GLY A 661 -8.98 30.21 60.06
C GLY A 661 -9.29 28.89 59.29
N GLU A 662 -8.40 27.88 59.25
CA GLU A 662 -8.44 26.63 60.05
C GLU A 662 -9.75 25.81 59.94
N THR A 663 -9.80 24.46 59.94
CA THR A 663 -8.84 23.34 60.18
C THR A 663 -9.33 22.11 59.34
N ASP A 664 -8.76 20.89 59.22
CA ASP A 664 -7.58 20.09 59.62
C ASP A 664 -7.43 18.97 58.53
N VAL A 665 -6.60 17.89 58.46
CA VAL A 665 -5.60 17.13 59.26
C VAL A 665 -4.55 16.63 58.21
N ASN A 666 -3.22 16.51 58.38
CA ASN A 666 -2.29 16.28 59.50
C ASN A 666 -2.06 14.78 59.89
N MET A 667 -0.97 14.49 60.62
CA MET A 667 -0.37 13.18 61.05
C MET A 667 0.50 12.47 59.97
N GLN A 668 1.85 12.45 60.01
CA GLN A 668 2.89 12.07 61.02
C GLN A 668 3.29 10.57 60.95
N ASP A 669 4.55 10.13 61.17
CA ASP A 669 5.81 10.73 61.71
C ASP A 669 7.06 10.27 60.86
N ALA A 670 8.23 10.94 60.79
CA ALA A 670 9.35 11.10 61.77
C ALA A 670 10.04 9.76 62.20
N LYS A 671 11.37 9.59 62.39
CA LYS A 671 12.56 10.43 62.71
C LYS A 671 13.82 9.95 61.94
N GLU A 672 14.87 10.73 61.62
CA GLU A 672 15.90 11.49 62.40
C GLU A 672 16.96 10.67 63.19
N THR A 673 18.23 10.72 62.73
CA THR A 673 19.54 10.80 63.47
C THR A 673 20.69 10.79 62.43
N SER A 674 21.94 11.26 62.63
CA SER A 674 22.48 12.40 63.42
C SER A 674 24.00 12.55 63.16
N ASP A 675 24.45 13.79 62.88
CA ASP A 675 25.77 14.40 63.17
C ASP A 675 27.14 13.89 62.62
N ALA A 676 28.00 14.90 62.41
CA ALA A 676 29.48 14.94 62.47
C ALA A 676 30.36 14.17 61.44
N ALA A 677 31.65 14.49 61.24
CA ALA A 677 32.40 15.76 61.06
C ALA A 677 33.93 15.46 60.91
N GLY A 678 34.68 16.32 60.21
CA GLY A 678 36.15 16.25 60.04
C GLY A 678 36.57 15.80 58.63
N ALA A 679 37.28 16.62 57.82
CA ALA A 679 38.67 17.11 57.92
C ALA A 679 39.67 16.13 57.23
N ASP A 680 40.74 16.54 56.55
CA ASP A 680 41.40 17.86 56.47
C ASP A 680 42.18 18.05 55.13
N ASN A 681 42.61 19.29 54.83
CA ASN A 681 43.72 19.76 53.94
C ASN A 681 44.07 19.02 52.62
N GLY A 682 44.35 19.67 51.48
CA GLY A 682 44.53 21.09 51.13
C GLY A 682 44.76 21.18 49.59
N VAL A 683 45.45 22.16 48.98
CA VAL A 683 46.15 23.38 49.43
C VAL A 683 45.95 24.49 48.37
N THR A 684 46.22 25.75 48.74
CA THR A 684 46.01 27.03 48.03
C THR A 684 47.18 27.55 47.16
N GLU A 685 46.90 28.49 46.25
CA GLU A 685 47.54 29.84 46.14
C GLU A 685 46.91 30.69 45.00
N PRO A 686 47.04 32.05 44.96
CA PRO A 686 47.14 33.04 46.05
C PRO A 686 46.12 34.22 45.90
N ALA A 687 46.29 35.29 46.71
CA ALA A 687 45.42 36.48 46.82
C ALA A 687 45.88 37.68 45.89
N ASP A 688 45.36 38.92 45.91
CA ASP A 688 44.53 39.65 46.90
C ASP A 688 43.73 40.87 46.31
N LYS A 689 43.08 41.62 47.22
CA LYS A 689 42.17 42.80 47.21
C LYS A 689 42.66 44.10 46.52
N PRO A 690 41.84 45.20 46.40
CA PRO A 690 40.64 45.55 47.19
C PRO A 690 39.37 46.08 46.44
N VAL A 691 38.37 46.42 47.27
CA VAL A 691 37.01 46.86 46.94
C VAL A 691 36.91 48.37 46.69
N GLN A 692 36.02 48.78 45.79
CA GLN A 692 35.27 50.04 45.93
C GLN A 692 33.76 49.76 45.84
N MET A 693 32.98 50.39 46.71
CA MET A 693 31.52 50.45 46.64
C MET A 693 31.13 51.77 45.98
N GLU A 694 30.45 51.71 44.84
CA GLU A 694 29.65 52.81 44.33
C GLU A 694 28.18 52.37 44.40
N THR A 695 27.40 53.01 45.27
CA THR A 695 25.96 52.73 45.42
C THR A 695 25.19 53.50 44.36
N ASP A 696 25.09 52.94 43.15
CA ASP A 696 24.24 53.50 42.10
C ASP A 696 22.90 52.76 41.97
N SER A 697 21.90 53.49 41.50
CA SER A 697 20.49 53.17 41.62
C SER A 697 20.08 51.93 40.81
N LYS A 698 19.42 50.98 41.47
CA LYS A 698 18.86 49.78 40.84
C LYS A 698 17.61 50.11 40.03
N ALA A 699 17.79 50.68 38.84
CA ALA A 699 16.71 50.86 37.87
C ALA A 699 16.04 49.50 37.58
N GLU A 700 14.73 49.41 37.78
CA GLU A 700 14.00 48.16 37.53
C GLU A 700 13.85 47.95 36.02
N ALA A 701 14.51 46.92 35.48
CA ALA A 701 14.59 46.71 34.04
C ALA A 701 13.20 46.48 33.42
N PRO A 702 12.83 47.18 32.33
CA PRO A 702 11.49 47.06 31.75
C PRO A 702 11.22 45.63 31.26
N LYS A 703 10.06 45.09 31.63
CA LYS A 703 9.62 43.73 31.25
C LYS A 703 9.23 43.69 29.76
N LYS A 704 10.23 43.65 28.88
CA LYS A 704 10.09 43.57 27.43
C LYS A 704 9.11 42.46 27.00
N LYS A 705 8.06 42.84 26.29
CA LYS A 705 7.04 41.91 25.79
C LYS A 705 7.34 41.57 24.33
N VAL A 706 7.75 40.33 24.07
CA VAL A 706 8.10 39.89 22.70
C VAL A 706 6.85 39.42 21.97
N LYS A 707 6.33 40.26 21.08
CA LYS A 707 5.25 39.94 20.14
C LYS A 707 5.79 39.01 19.05
N LYS A 708 5.01 37.98 18.71
CA LYS A 708 5.39 36.93 17.76
C LYS A 708 4.39 36.89 16.61
N THR A 709 4.86 37.13 15.39
CA THR A 709 4.03 37.16 14.18
C THR A 709 4.55 36.13 13.19
N ASN A 710 3.71 35.20 12.74
CA ASN A 710 4.13 34.22 11.72
C ASN A 710 4.31 34.91 10.37
N VAL A 711 5.42 34.59 9.69
CA VAL A 711 5.80 35.15 8.39
C VAL A 711 5.48 34.13 7.30
N PRO A 712 4.87 34.52 6.16
CA PRO A 712 4.59 33.58 5.08
C PRO A 712 5.87 32.95 4.50
N LEU A 713 5.72 31.72 4.00
CA LEU A 713 6.77 30.94 3.35
C LEU A 713 6.30 30.50 1.98
N SER A 714 7.21 30.52 0.99
CA SER A 714 7.05 29.87 -0.30
C SER A 714 8.24 28.95 -0.56
N GLU A 715 7.99 27.68 -0.86
CA GLU A 715 9.02 26.67 -1.17
C GLU A 715 9.15 26.49 -2.69
N LEU A 716 10.39 26.35 -3.17
CA LEU A 716 10.72 25.84 -4.49
C LEU A 716 11.73 24.68 -4.32
N VAL A 717 11.32 23.46 -4.63
CA VAL A 717 12.20 22.27 -4.62
C VAL A 717 12.66 21.99 -6.04
N TYR A 718 13.95 21.77 -6.25
CA TYR A 718 14.48 21.52 -7.59
C TYR A 718 14.23 20.07 -8.03
N GLY A 719 13.58 19.90 -9.18
CA GLY A 719 13.29 18.59 -9.78
C GLY A 719 12.12 17.81 -9.16
N ALA A 720 11.48 18.32 -8.10
CA ALA A 720 10.32 17.66 -7.51
C ALA A 720 9.07 17.82 -8.40
N LEU A 721 8.24 16.78 -8.44
CA LEU A 721 6.94 16.86 -9.10
C LEU A 721 6.07 17.91 -8.39
N GLN A 722 5.35 18.71 -9.18
CA GLN A 722 4.36 19.62 -8.62
C GLN A 722 3.16 18.81 -8.14
N SER A 723 2.52 19.22 -7.04
CA SER A 723 1.39 18.45 -6.44
C SER A 723 0.23 18.22 -7.43
N VAL A 724 0.07 19.13 -8.41
CA VAL A 724 -0.90 18.99 -9.51
C VAL A 724 -0.54 17.84 -10.46
N ASP A 725 0.74 17.57 -10.68
CA ASP A 725 1.21 16.47 -11.55
C ASP A 725 1.30 15.14 -10.80
N VAL A 726 1.56 15.16 -9.49
CA VAL A 726 1.34 14.01 -8.60
C VAL A 726 -0.14 13.61 -8.61
N GLN A 727 -1.07 14.56 -8.50
CA GLN A 727 -2.51 14.29 -8.56
C GLN A 727 -2.94 13.68 -9.90
N LYS A 728 -2.46 14.21 -11.04
CA LYS A 728 -2.66 13.58 -12.36
C LYS A 728 -2.07 12.17 -12.45
N ALA A 729 -1.00 11.88 -11.72
CA ALA A 729 -0.39 10.56 -11.69
C ALA A 729 -1.19 9.57 -10.82
N VAL A 730 -1.78 10.00 -9.71
CA VAL A 730 -2.77 9.23 -8.93
C VAL A 730 -3.96 8.86 -9.80
N GLU A 731 -4.52 9.84 -10.53
CA GLU A 731 -5.68 9.63 -11.42
C GLU A 731 -5.35 8.62 -12.54
N LYS A 732 -4.21 8.77 -13.20
CA LYS A 732 -3.75 7.82 -14.22
C LYS A 732 -3.46 6.43 -13.68
N GLU A 733 -2.89 6.31 -12.48
CA GLU A 733 -2.66 4.99 -11.86
C GLU A 733 -3.98 4.30 -11.57
N TYR A 734 -4.97 5.02 -11.06
CA TYR A 734 -6.32 4.49 -10.86
C TYR A 734 -6.97 4.03 -12.17
N GLU A 735 -6.86 4.81 -13.25
CA GLU A 735 -7.34 4.42 -14.59
C GLU A 735 -6.66 3.13 -15.10
N MET A 736 -5.33 3.04 -15.00
CA MET A 736 -4.58 1.87 -15.46
C MET A 736 -4.85 0.64 -14.60
N ALA A 737 -4.86 0.77 -13.27
CA ALA A 737 -5.17 -0.34 -12.36
C ALA A 737 -6.63 -0.83 -12.49
N LEU A 738 -7.57 0.04 -12.88
CA LEU A 738 -8.93 -0.35 -13.23
C LEU A 738 -8.97 -1.12 -14.57
N GLN A 739 -8.23 -0.68 -15.58
CA GLN A 739 -8.10 -1.40 -16.86
C GLN A 739 -7.49 -2.80 -16.64
N ASP A 740 -6.40 -2.90 -15.89
CA ASP A 740 -5.74 -4.18 -15.55
C ASP A 740 -6.72 -5.12 -14.83
N ARG A 741 -7.50 -4.60 -13.87
CA ARG A 741 -8.54 -5.38 -13.17
C ARG A 741 -9.65 -5.84 -14.11
N VAL A 742 -10.15 -4.99 -15.00
CA VAL A 742 -11.22 -5.34 -15.94
C VAL A 742 -10.77 -6.46 -16.89
N MET A 743 -9.50 -6.44 -17.32
CA MET A 743 -8.95 -7.50 -18.17
C MET A 743 -8.79 -8.84 -17.45
N GLU A 744 -8.23 -8.86 -16.24
CA GLU A 744 -8.12 -10.11 -15.46
C GLU A 744 -9.51 -10.64 -15.06
N GLU A 745 -10.44 -9.77 -14.64
CA GLU A 745 -11.85 -10.15 -14.39
C GLU A 745 -12.61 -10.61 -15.66
N THR A 746 -12.11 -10.29 -16.86
CA THR A 746 -12.65 -10.79 -18.14
C THR A 746 -12.12 -12.19 -18.43
N LYS A 747 -10.80 -12.38 -18.30
CA LYS A 747 -10.09 -13.67 -18.41
C LYS A 747 -10.67 -14.70 -17.42
N ASP A 748 -10.89 -14.33 -16.17
CA ASP A 748 -11.56 -15.18 -15.16
C ASP A 748 -12.95 -15.66 -15.62
N LYS A 749 -13.67 -14.87 -16.43
CA LYS A 749 -14.97 -15.26 -16.97
C LYS A 749 -14.87 -16.07 -18.26
N LYS A 750 -13.86 -15.86 -19.09
CA LYS A 750 -13.53 -16.80 -20.19
C LYS A 750 -13.23 -18.19 -19.64
N ASN A 751 -12.27 -18.27 -18.71
CA ASN A 751 -11.85 -19.51 -18.05
C ASN A 751 -13.00 -20.21 -17.31
N ALA A 752 -13.96 -19.45 -16.76
CA ALA A 752 -15.14 -20.01 -16.09
C ALA A 752 -16.18 -20.59 -17.07
N VAL A 753 -16.29 -20.09 -18.31
CA VAL A 753 -17.09 -20.74 -19.37
C VAL A 753 -16.39 -22.02 -19.81
N GLU A 754 -15.11 -21.94 -20.16
CA GLU A 754 -14.27 -23.07 -20.59
C GLU A 754 -14.29 -24.24 -19.60
N SER A 755 -14.04 -23.94 -18.31
CA SER A 755 -14.10 -24.94 -17.23
C SER A 755 -15.48 -25.58 -17.08
N TYR A 756 -16.56 -24.79 -17.19
CA TYR A 756 -17.93 -25.30 -17.11
C TYR A 756 -18.27 -26.20 -18.30
N VAL A 757 -17.80 -25.87 -19.50
CA VAL A 757 -18.02 -26.67 -20.72
C VAL A 757 -17.40 -28.07 -20.57
N TYR A 758 -16.12 -28.15 -20.18
CA TYR A 758 -15.44 -29.44 -19.99
C TYR A 758 -16.03 -30.26 -18.84
N ASP A 759 -16.25 -29.65 -17.69
CA ASP A 759 -16.83 -30.31 -16.51
C ASP A 759 -18.25 -30.83 -16.78
N MET A 760 -19.11 -30.02 -17.39
CA MET A 760 -20.48 -30.40 -17.72
C MET A 760 -20.54 -31.52 -18.78
N ARG A 761 -19.71 -31.46 -19.84
CA ARG A 761 -19.61 -32.53 -20.85
C ARG A 761 -19.25 -33.87 -20.23
N ASN A 762 -18.25 -33.89 -19.35
CA ASN A 762 -17.84 -35.10 -18.63
C ASN A 762 -18.96 -35.60 -17.72
N LYS A 763 -19.57 -34.72 -16.91
CA LYS A 763 -20.69 -35.04 -16.02
C LYS A 763 -21.92 -35.61 -16.75
N LEU A 764 -22.27 -35.08 -17.92
CA LEU A 764 -23.38 -35.56 -18.77
C LEU A 764 -23.12 -36.93 -19.39
N SER A 765 -21.86 -37.31 -19.53
CA SER A 765 -21.44 -38.59 -20.11
C SER A 765 -21.31 -39.68 -19.04
N ASP A 766 -20.94 -39.29 -17.82
CA ASP A 766 -20.84 -40.13 -16.61
C ASP A 766 -22.15 -40.06 -15.79
N LYS A 767 -22.17 -39.38 -14.64
CA LYS A 767 -23.19 -39.50 -13.59
C LYS A 767 -24.52 -38.78 -13.83
N LEU A 768 -24.59 -37.81 -14.74
CA LEU A 768 -25.82 -37.02 -14.98
C LEU A 768 -26.73 -37.62 -16.05
N HIS A 769 -26.29 -38.62 -16.83
CA HIS A 769 -27.04 -39.11 -18.00
C HIS A 769 -28.46 -39.62 -17.69
N GLU A 770 -28.73 -40.05 -16.45
CA GLU A 770 -30.07 -40.48 -16.01
C GLU A 770 -31.02 -39.32 -15.63
N TYR A 771 -30.48 -38.12 -15.41
CA TYR A 771 -31.17 -36.97 -14.80
C TYR A 771 -31.57 -35.89 -15.84
N ILE A 772 -31.37 -36.20 -17.11
CA ILE A 772 -31.73 -35.43 -18.31
C ILE A 772 -32.35 -36.41 -19.33
N THR A 773 -33.26 -35.96 -20.21
CA THR A 773 -33.74 -36.85 -21.29
C THR A 773 -32.68 -36.96 -22.40
N GLU A 774 -32.68 -38.06 -23.16
CA GLU A 774 -31.68 -38.30 -24.22
C GLU A 774 -31.63 -37.16 -25.25
N SER A 775 -32.80 -36.66 -25.69
CA SER A 775 -32.89 -35.53 -26.63
C SER A 775 -32.39 -34.20 -26.05
N GLU A 776 -32.66 -33.92 -24.76
CA GLU A 776 -32.10 -32.75 -24.07
C GLU A 776 -30.58 -32.89 -23.89
N ARG A 777 -30.09 -34.11 -23.60
CA ARG A 777 -28.66 -34.43 -23.42
C ARG A 777 -27.90 -34.17 -24.73
N GLU A 778 -28.40 -34.68 -25.84
CA GLU A 778 -27.80 -34.46 -27.17
C GLU A 778 -27.81 -32.98 -27.58
N ALA A 779 -28.95 -32.29 -27.39
CA ALA A 779 -29.06 -30.86 -27.67
C ALA A 779 -28.13 -30.01 -26.80
N PHE A 780 -27.95 -30.37 -25.52
CA PHE A 780 -27.06 -29.65 -24.62
C PHE A 780 -25.58 -29.97 -24.89
N LEU A 781 -25.22 -31.22 -25.21
CA LEU A 781 -23.86 -31.58 -25.65
C LEU A 781 -23.47 -30.85 -26.94
N ALA A 782 -24.37 -30.76 -27.92
CA ALA A 782 -24.16 -29.96 -29.13
C ALA A 782 -23.95 -28.47 -28.81
N LYS A 783 -24.71 -27.92 -27.85
CA LYS A 783 -24.55 -26.52 -27.40
C LYS A 783 -23.28 -26.28 -26.58
N LEU A 784 -22.82 -27.26 -25.82
CA LEU A 784 -21.53 -27.23 -25.13
C LEU A 784 -20.37 -27.22 -26.14
N GLN A 785 -20.51 -27.96 -27.26
CA GLN A 785 -19.57 -27.87 -28.37
C GLN A 785 -19.62 -26.50 -29.06
N GLU A 786 -20.80 -25.99 -29.41
CA GLU A 786 -20.98 -24.65 -30.01
C GLU A 786 -20.29 -23.54 -29.18
N VAL A 787 -20.30 -23.65 -27.85
CA VAL A 787 -19.64 -22.67 -26.96
C VAL A 787 -18.13 -22.92 -26.81
N GLU A 788 -17.64 -24.16 -26.95
CA GLU A 788 -16.20 -24.44 -27.04
C GLU A 788 -15.62 -23.91 -28.35
N ASP A 789 -16.25 -24.26 -29.48
CA ASP A 789 -15.83 -23.82 -30.82
C ASP A 789 -15.80 -22.28 -30.86
N TRP A 790 -16.85 -21.64 -30.34
CA TRP A 790 -16.91 -20.18 -30.19
C TRP A 790 -15.80 -19.60 -29.29
N LEU A 791 -15.37 -20.27 -28.22
CA LEU A 791 -14.30 -19.77 -27.32
C LEU A 791 -12.92 -19.70 -27.99
N TYR A 792 -12.70 -20.49 -29.04
CA TYR A 792 -11.48 -20.54 -29.83
C TYR A 792 -11.60 -19.85 -31.21
N GLU A 793 -12.81 -19.43 -31.61
CA GLU A 793 -13.09 -18.60 -32.79
C GLU A 793 -13.55 -17.18 -32.36
N ASP A 794 -14.75 -16.73 -32.75
CA ASP A 794 -15.27 -15.36 -32.53
C ASP A 794 -15.22 -14.88 -31.06
N GLY A 795 -15.23 -15.80 -30.10
CA GLY A 795 -15.20 -15.56 -28.66
C GLY A 795 -13.81 -15.53 -28.03
N GLU A 796 -12.72 -15.48 -28.82
CA GLU A 796 -11.36 -15.49 -28.24
C GLU A 796 -11.12 -14.27 -27.33
N ASP A 797 -11.59 -13.09 -27.74
CA ASP A 797 -11.28 -11.77 -27.16
C ASP A 797 -12.53 -10.93 -26.90
N GLU A 798 -13.52 -11.51 -26.22
CA GLU A 798 -14.81 -10.88 -25.96
C GLU A 798 -14.90 -10.22 -24.57
N THR A 799 -15.92 -9.38 -24.39
CA THR A 799 -16.13 -8.64 -23.16
C THR A 799 -16.60 -9.55 -22.02
N LYS A 800 -16.24 -9.20 -20.78
CA LYS A 800 -16.73 -9.84 -19.54
C LYS A 800 -18.25 -10.11 -19.54
N GLY A 801 -19.03 -9.18 -20.10
CA GLY A 801 -20.48 -9.30 -20.17
C GLY A 801 -20.96 -10.44 -21.08
N VAL A 802 -20.25 -10.71 -22.17
CA VAL A 802 -20.57 -11.79 -23.12
C VAL A 802 -20.21 -13.16 -22.52
N TYR A 803 -19.04 -13.31 -21.90
CA TYR A 803 -18.70 -14.56 -21.18
C TYR A 803 -19.68 -14.87 -20.04
N VAL A 804 -20.08 -13.85 -19.26
CA VAL A 804 -21.13 -14.03 -18.23
C VAL A 804 -22.47 -14.43 -18.85
N ALA A 805 -22.86 -13.85 -19.99
CA ALA A 805 -24.09 -14.21 -20.69
C ALA A 805 -24.07 -15.66 -21.23
N LYS A 806 -22.96 -16.11 -21.82
CA LYS A 806 -22.75 -17.49 -22.29
C LYS A 806 -22.77 -18.48 -21.11
N LEU A 807 -22.11 -18.18 -19.98
CA LEU A 807 -22.15 -19.04 -18.79
C LEU A 807 -23.59 -19.15 -18.24
N GLU A 808 -24.30 -18.02 -18.08
CA GLU A 808 -25.70 -18.00 -17.65
C GLU A 808 -26.65 -18.67 -18.66
N GLU A 809 -26.28 -18.80 -19.93
CA GLU A 809 -27.04 -19.52 -20.94
C GLU A 809 -26.88 -21.04 -20.79
N LEU A 810 -25.66 -21.53 -20.57
CA LEU A 810 -25.40 -22.96 -20.30
C LEU A 810 -26.01 -23.41 -18.96
N LYS A 811 -25.88 -22.58 -17.92
CA LYS A 811 -26.39 -22.87 -16.57
C LYS A 811 -27.90 -23.07 -16.48
N LYS A 812 -28.68 -22.41 -17.33
CA LYS A 812 -30.14 -22.62 -17.41
C LYS A 812 -30.53 -24.05 -17.81
N VAL A 813 -29.61 -24.81 -18.41
CA VAL A 813 -29.80 -26.21 -18.79
C VAL A 813 -29.09 -27.16 -17.82
N GLY A 814 -27.83 -26.87 -17.46
CA GLY A 814 -27.02 -27.75 -16.60
C GLY A 814 -27.39 -27.73 -15.11
N ASP A 815 -27.60 -26.54 -14.52
CA ASP A 815 -27.81 -26.41 -13.07
C ASP A 815 -29.10 -27.14 -12.59
N PRO A 816 -30.22 -27.19 -13.34
CA PRO A 816 -31.36 -28.05 -13.03
C PRO A 816 -31.04 -29.56 -13.03
N VAL A 817 -30.13 -30.02 -13.89
CA VAL A 817 -29.74 -31.45 -13.99
C VAL A 817 -28.83 -31.83 -12.84
N GLU A 818 -27.86 -30.99 -12.50
CA GLU A 818 -27.05 -31.18 -11.28
C GLU A 818 -27.90 -31.17 -10.01
N MET A 819 -28.90 -30.30 -9.94
CA MET A 819 -29.84 -30.25 -8.82
C MET A 819 -30.61 -31.58 -8.68
N ARG A 820 -31.17 -32.13 -9.77
CA ARG A 820 -31.85 -33.44 -9.76
C ARG A 820 -30.93 -34.56 -9.27
N TYR A 821 -29.70 -34.63 -9.77
CA TYR A 821 -28.70 -35.60 -9.36
C TYR A 821 -28.35 -35.46 -7.87
N LYS A 822 -27.99 -34.24 -7.43
CA LYS A 822 -27.61 -33.93 -6.06
C LYS A 822 -28.73 -34.28 -5.08
N GLU A 823 -29.95 -33.84 -5.36
CA GLU A 823 -31.14 -34.18 -4.58
C GLU A 823 -31.38 -35.70 -4.53
N SER A 824 -31.07 -36.44 -5.60
CA SER A 824 -31.18 -37.90 -5.60
C SER A 824 -30.13 -38.61 -4.73
N GLN A 825 -28.95 -38.01 -4.52
CA GLN A 825 -27.95 -38.51 -3.57
C GLN A 825 -28.31 -38.13 -2.13
N GLU A 826 -28.68 -36.87 -1.88
CA GLU A 826 -28.84 -36.32 -0.53
C GLU A 826 -30.16 -36.73 0.14
N ARG A 827 -31.26 -36.91 -0.61
CA ARG A 827 -32.59 -37.22 -0.03
C ARG A 827 -32.59 -38.46 0.85
N GLY A 828 -31.87 -39.53 0.47
CA GLY A 828 -31.84 -40.78 1.24
C GLY A 828 -31.30 -40.61 2.66
N THR A 829 -30.22 -39.83 2.82
CA THR A 829 -29.62 -39.55 4.13
C THR A 829 -30.53 -38.70 5.01
N VAL A 830 -31.13 -37.64 4.47
CA VAL A 830 -32.01 -36.74 5.26
C VAL A 830 -33.32 -37.43 5.63
N ILE A 831 -33.85 -38.31 4.76
CA ILE A 831 -34.96 -39.22 5.08
C ILE A 831 -34.60 -40.11 6.28
N GLY A 832 -33.42 -40.73 6.27
CA GLY A 832 -32.94 -41.56 7.37
C GLY A 832 -32.81 -40.80 8.70
N GLN A 833 -32.33 -39.55 8.64
CA GLN A 833 -32.24 -38.65 9.80
C GLN A 833 -33.63 -38.29 10.37
N LEU A 834 -34.61 -37.94 9.52
CA LEU A 834 -35.98 -37.70 9.97
C LEU A 834 -36.61 -38.97 10.56
N GLY A 835 -36.38 -40.14 9.96
CA GLY A 835 -36.86 -41.42 10.49
C GLY A 835 -36.26 -41.76 11.86
N HIS A 836 -34.96 -41.53 12.05
CA HIS A 836 -34.31 -41.69 13.35
C HIS A 836 -34.85 -40.70 14.41
N CYS A 837 -35.09 -39.44 14.01
CA CYS A 837 -35.70 -38.43 14.87
C CYS A 837 -37.12 -38.83 15.33
N VAL A 838 -37.97 -39.29 14.40
CA VAL A 838 -39.32 -39.79 14.72
C VAL A 838 -39.24 -40.99 15.68
N ASN A 839 -38.38 -41.97 15.40
CA ASN A 839 -38.22 -43.16 16.24
C ASN A 839 -37.72 -42.79 17.65
N SER A 840 -36.72 -41.91 17.77
CA SER A 840 -36.19 -41.46 19.06
C SER A 840 -37.26 -40.78 19.91
N TYR A 841 -38.08 -39.88 19.33
CA TYR A 841 -39.20 -39.26 20.05
C TYR A 841 -40.33 -40.24 20.38
N ARG A 842 -40.61 -41.21 19.49
CA ARG A 842 -41.58 -42.29 19.72
C ARG A 842 -41.16 -43.19 20.89
N GLU A 843 -39.90 -43.62 20.92
CA GLU A 843 -39.30 -44.44 21.99
C GLU A 843 -39.27 -43.66 23.31
N ALA A 844 -38.86 -42.38 23.30
CA ALA A 844 -38.82 -41.54 24.50
C ALA A 844 -40.22 -41.33 25.11
N ALA A 845 -41.28 -41.19 24.29
CA ALA A 845 -42.66 -41.06 24.76
C ALA A 845 -43.20 -42.36 25.39
N VAL A 846 -42.80 -43.52 24.86
CA VAL A 846 -43.21 -44.85 25.35
C VAL A 846 -42.36 -45.33 26.53
N SER A 847 -41.13 -44.84 26.70
CA SER A 847 -40.22 -45.21 27.78
C SER A 847 -40.76 -44.91 29.19
N ASN A 848 -40.41 -45.76 30.15
CA ASN A 848 -40.70 -45.56 31.57
C ASN A 848 -40.02 -44.31 32.14
N ASP A 849 -38.93 -43.83 31.53
CA ASP A 849 -38.20 -42.65 32.01
C ASP A 849 -38.95 -41.33 31.86
N SER A 850 -39.98 -41.30 31.00
CA SER A 850 -40.84 -40.13 30.78
C SER A 850 -42.16 -40.19 31.55
N ASN A 851 -42.32 -41.11 32.51
CA ASN A 851 -43.58 -41.30 33.28
C ASN A 851 -43.98 -40.12 34.18
N HIS A 852 -43.17 -39.07 34.26
CA HIS A 852 -43.52 -37.77 34.87
C HIS A 852 -44.17 -36.78 33.90
N ILE A 853 -44.27 -37.11 32.60
CA ILE A 853 -44.94 -36.32 31.57
C ILE A 853 -46.39 -36.82 31.43
N GLU A 854 -47.35 -35.90 31.35
CA GLU A 854 -48.77 -36.23 31.26
C GLU A 854 -49.11 -37.05 30.00
N LEU A 855 -50.03 -38.00 30.14
CA LEU A 855 -50.39 -38.94 29.08
C LEU A 855 -50.92 -38.23 27.81
N GLU A 856 -51.63 -37.13 27.97
CA GLU A 856 -52.08 -36.30 26.84
C GLU A 856 -50.94 -35.63 26.08
N GLU A 857 -49.85 -35.27 26.77
CA GLU A 857 -48.68 -34.66 26.13
C GLU A 857 -47.80 -35.70 25.43
N LYS A 858 -47.64 -36.88 26.05
CA LYS A 858 -47.09 -38.06 25.37
C LYS A 858 -47.88 -38.38 24.09
N GLN A 859 -49.21 -38.33 24.14
CA GLN A 859 -50.04 -38.57 22.97
C GLN A 859 -49.90 -37.48 21.89
N LYS A 860 -49.72 -36.20 22.26
CA LYS A 860 -49.44 -35.11 21.30
C LYS A 860 -48.11 -35.35 20.57
N VAL A 861 -47.05 -35.77 21.28
CA VAL A 861 -45.75 -36.17 20.68
C VAL A 861 -45.92 -37.35 19.73
N LEU A 862 -46.64 -38.40 20.14
CA LEU A 862 -46.89 -39.57 19.29
C LEU A 862 -47.71 -39.23 18.04
N ASN A 863 -48.64 -38.29 18.12
CA ASN A 863 -49.43 -37.82 16.97
C ASN A 863 -48.56 -37.06 15.95
N GLU A 864 -47.77 -36.07 16.38
CA GLU A 864 -46.86 -35.33 15.47
C GLU A 864 -45.81 -36.27 14.85
N CYS A 865 -45.30 -37.26 15.60
CA CYS A 865 -44.46 -38.34 15.05
C CYS A 865 -45.16 -39.12 13.93
N VAL A 866 -46.44 -39.47 14.09
CA VAL A 866 -47.23 -40.16 13.05
C VAL A 866 -47.52 -39.25 11.84
N GLU A 867 -47.80 -37.96 12.05
CA GLU A 867 -47.99 -36.99 10.97
C GLU A 867 -46.70 -36.75 10.19
N ALA A 868 -45.54 -36.73 10.86
CA ALA A 868 -44.23 -36.64 10.21
C ALA A 868 -43.89 -37.90 9.38
N GLU A 869 -44.19 -39.09 9.89
CA GLU A 869 -44.07 -40.35 9.14
C GLU A 869 -45.03 -40.41 7.94
N ALA A 870 -46.27 -39.98 8.11
CA ALA A 870 -47.28 -39.97 7.05
C ALA A 870 -46.87 -39.03 5.91
N TRP A 871 -46.45 -37.80 6.25
CA TRP A 871 -45.90 -36.84 5.30
C TRP A 871 -44.67 -37.39 4.56
N MET A 872 -43.73 -38.02 5.29
CA MET A 872 -42.53 -38.61 4.69
C MET A 872 -42.90 -39.70 3.67
N ARG A 873 -43.82 -40.60 4.00
CA ARG A 873 -44.29 -41.67 3.09
C ARG A 873 -45.06 -41.13 1.89
N GLU A 874 -45.93 -40.13 2.09
CA GLU A 874 -46.63 -39.44 0.99
C GLU A 874 -45.63 -38.83 0.01
N LYS A 875 -44.58 -38.16 0.51
CA LYS A 875 -43.54 -37.55 -0.31
C LYS A 875 -42.64 -38.55 -1.00
N GLN A 876 -42.26 -39.64 -0.33
CA GLN A 876 -41.55 -40.77 -0.97
C GLN A 876 -42.35 -41.32 -2.16
N GLN A 877 -43.63 -41.66 -1.97
CA GLN A 877 -44.48 -42.20 -3.03
C GLN A 877 -44.66 -41.21 -4.20
N GLN A 878 -44.82 -39.92 -3.93
CA GLN A 878 -44.87 -38.87 -4.96
C GLN A 878 -43.56 -38.74 -5.75
N GLN A 879 -42.43 -39.11 -5.16
CA GLN A 879 -41.11 -39.06 -5.79
C GLN A 879 -40.73 -40.37 -6.51
N GLU A 880 -41.16 -41.53 -6.01
CA GLU A 880 -41.01 -42.84 -6.65
C GLU A 880 -41.85 -42.93 -7.94
N ALA A 881 -42.97 -42.20 -8.00
CA ALA A 881 -43.79 -42.06 -9.20
C ALA A 881 -43.19 -41.16 -10.30
N LEU A 882 -42.03 -40.52 -10.06
CA LEU A 882 -41.39 -39.60 -11.00
C LEU A 882 -40.06 -40.18 -11.56
N PRO A 883 -39.80 -40.04 -12.87
CA PRO A 883 -38.50 -40.41 -13.43
C PRO A 883 -37.38 -39.49 -12.94
N LYS A 884 -36.13 -39.99 -12.92
CA LYS A 884 -34.93 -39.26 -12.46
C LYS A 884 -34.71 -37.90 -13.13
N TYR A 885 -35.16 -37.72 -14.37
CA TYR A 885 -35.10 -36.46 -15.12
C TYR A 885 -36.27 -35.50 -14.88
N ALA A 886 -37.26 -35.84 -14.06
CA ALA A 886 -38.31 -34.89 -13.65
C ALA A 886 -37.80 -33.94 -12.56
N THR A 887 -38.51 -32.82 -12.36
CA THR A 887 -38.32 -31.97 -11.17
C THR A 887 -38.72 -32.77 -9.91
N PRO A 888 -37.91 -32.78 -8.83
CA PRO A 888 -38.25 -33.52 -7.61
C PRO A 888 -39.59 -33.11 -6.99
N ALA A 889 -40.30 -34.07 -6.39
CA ALA A 889 -41.59 -33.83 -5.72
C ALA A 889 -41.43 -33.09 -4.37
N PHE A 890 -40.22 -33.14 -3.80
CA PHE A 890 -39.78 -32.44 -2.60
C PHE A 890 -38.25 -32.37 -2.63
N LEU A 891 -37.66 -31.44 -1.88
CA LEU A 891 -36.22 -31.29 -1.73
C LEU A 891 -35.73 -31.83 -0.38
N SER A 892 -34.45 -32.17 -0.31
CA SER A 892 -33.66 -32.41 0.91
C SER A 892 -34.00 -31.39 2.00
N ALA A 893 -33.99 -30.11 1.65
CA ALA A 893 -34.30 -28.98 2.52
C ALA A 893 -35.77 -28.96 3.03
N ASP A 894 -36.72 -29.59 2.36
CA ASP A 894 -38.09 -29.76 2.88
C ASP A 894 -38.12 -30.81 3.99
N VAL A 895 -37.38 -31.91 3.82
CA VAL A 895 -37.24 -32.95 4.85
C VAL A 895 -36.53 -32.41 6.09
N THR A 896 -35.45 -31.64 5.92
CA THR A 896 -34.76 -30.96 7.02
C THR A 896 -35.72 -30.04 7.77
N ARG A 897 -36.50 -29.21 7.06
CA ARG A 897 -37.49 -28.33 7.69
C ARG A 897 -38.61 -29.07 8.44
N LYS A 898 -39.04 -30.26 7.99
CA LYS A 898 -40.00 -31.09 8.75
C LYS A 898 -39.34 -31.77 9.97
N ALA A 899 -38.05 -32.13 9.89
CA ALA A 899 -37.29 -32.62 11.04
C ALA A 899 -37.08 -31.52 12.12
N GLU A 900 -36.73 -30.31 11.72
CA GLU A 900 -36.64 -29.14 12.60
C GLU A 900 -37.99 -28.80 13.24
N ALA A 901 -39.09 -28.89 12.49
CA ALA A 901 -40.44 -28.67 13.03
C ALA A 901 -40.84 -29.74 14.06
N LEU A 902 -40.55 -31.01 13.78
CA LEU A 902 -40.77 -32.13 14.69
C LEU A 902 -39.97 -31.98 15.98
N ASP A 903 -38.66 -31.71 15.90
CA ASP A 903 -37.82 -31.49 17.08
C ASP A 903 -38.34 -30.30 17.91
N LYS A 904 -38.63 -29.17 17.25
CA LYS A 904 -39.15 -27.97 17.92
C LYS A 904 -40.48 -28.20 18.64
N PHE A 905 -41.31 -29.14 18.18
CA PHE A 905 -42.56 -29.52 18.83
C PHE A 905 -42.36 -30.54 19.97
N CYS A 906 -41.60 -31.61 19.70
CA CYS A 906 -41.46 -32.73 20.62
C CYS A 906 -40.44 -32.46 21.75
N ARG A 907 -39.34 -31.76 21.46
CA ARG A 907 -38.26 -31.50 22.42
C ARG A 907 -38.73 -30.77 23.68
N PRO A 908 -39.50 -29.66 23.62
CA PRO A 908 -39.94 -28.96 24.83
C PRO A 908 -40.89 -29.77 25.72
N ILE A 909 -41.61 -30.75 25.15
CA ILE A 909 -42.46 -31.68 25.89
C ILE A 909 -41.57 -32.74 26.55
N MET A 910 -40.73 -33.42 25.76
CA MET A 910 -39.92 -34.55 26.22
C MET A 910 -38.76 -34.18 27.15
N THR A 911 -38.33 -32.91 27.18
CA THR A 911 -37.31 -32.43 28.13
C THR A 911 -37.89 -31.77 29.39
N LYS A 912 -39.19 -31.90 29.68
CA LYS A 912 -39.75 -31.43 30.96
C LYS A 912 -39.07 -32.13 32.14
N PRO A 913 -38.62 -31.40 33.18
CA PRO A 913 -37.90 -32.00 34.31
C PRO A 913 -38.82 -32.83 35.22
N LYS A 914 -38.25 -33.87 35.84
CA LYS A 914 -38.94 -34.70 36.85
C LYS A 914 -39.29 -33.85 38.09
N PRO A 915 -40.52 -33.92 38.66
CA PRO A 915 -40.90 -33.19 39.86
C PRO A 915 -39.98 -33.51 41.06
N VAL A 916 -39.55 -32.47 41.79
CA VAL A 916 -38.66 -32.64 42.94
C VAL A 916 -39.46 -33.10 44.16
N VAL A 917 -39.17 -34.31 44.64
CA VAL A 917 -39.75 -34.85 45.88
C VAL A 917 -39.10 -34.17 47.08
N LYS A 918 -39.92 -33.65 48.02
CA LYS A 918 -39.44 -33.14 49.31
C LYS A 918 -39.13 -34.30 50.27
N PRO A 919 -38.00 -34.29 51.00
CA PRO A 919 -37.76 -35.26 52.07
C PRO A 919 -38.69 -35.04 53.27
N GLU A 920 -39.09 -36.13 53.94
CA GLU A 920 -39.66 -36.06 55.30
C GLU A 920 -38.56 -35.83 56.34
N ALA A 921 -38.92 -35.27 57.50
CA ALA A 921 -37.98 -34.87 58.56
C ALA A 921 -37.99 -35.85 59.76
N PRO A 922 -36.86 -36.04 60.48
CA PRO A 922 -36.67 -37.18 61.37
C PRO A 922 -36.64 -36.86 62.88
N PRO A 923 -36.64 -37.90 63.74
CA PRO A 923 -35.91 -37.97 65.00
C PRO A 923 -34.81 -39.07 64.94
N ALA A 924 -33.51 -38.81 65.19
CA ALA A 924 -32.84 -38.37 66.44
C ALA A 924 -32.57 -39.56 67.43
N LYS A 925 -31.41 -39.67 68.11
CA LYS A 925 -30.18 -38.83 68.17
C LYS A 925 -29.00 -39.58 68.85
N ALA A 926 -27.85 -38.90 68.94
CA ALA A 926 -26.70 -39.08 69.87
C ALA A 926 -25.56 -40.06 69.49
N ALA A 927 -24.30 -39.89 69.95
CA ALA A 927 -23.43 -38.70 70.11
C ALA A 927 -22.03 -39.08 70.69
N ALA A 928 -20.95 -38.57 70.08
CA ALA A 928 -19.56 -38.37 70.59
C ALA A 928 -18.76 -37.71 69.43
N ASP A 929 -18.21 -36.49 69.53
CA ASP A 929 -16.93 -36.08 70.16
C ASP A 929 -15.72 -36.46 69.27
N GLU A 930 -15.12 -35.54 68.50
CA GLU A 930 -13.92 -34.70 68.81
C GLU A 930 -12.57 -35.47 68.84
N GLU A 931 -11.43 -35.02 68.30
CA GLU A 931 -11.02 -33.68 67.82
C GLU A 931 -9.97 -33.68 66.66
N LYS A 932 -9.72 -32.49 66.10
CA LYS A 932 -8.82 -31.98 65.02
C LYS A 932 -7.52 -32.72 64.59
N SER A 933 -7.22 -32.58 63.29
CA SER A 933 -5.88 -32.21 62.76
C SER A 933 -6.00 -31.40 61.44
N GLU A 934 -4.99 -30.60 61.07
CA GLU A 934 -5.01 -29.71 59.89
C GLU A 934 -4.29 -30.32 58.64
N PRO A 935 -4.64 -29.89 57.39
CA PRO A 935 -4.25 -30.61 56.17
C PRO A 935 -3.10 -29.99 55.35
N GLN A 936 -2.41 -30.84 54.59
CA GLN A 936 -1.65 -30.48 53.38
C GLN A 936 -1.87 -31.53 52.25
N PRO A 937 -1.59 -31.19 50.97
CA PRO A 937 -1.97 -32.01 49.81
C PRO A 937 -0.83 -32.88 49.26
N GLU A 938 -1.14 -33.94 48.48
CA GLU A 938 -0.80 -34.04 47.04
C GLU A 938 -1.19 -35.39 46.37
N ALA A 939 -1.15 -35.37 45.02
CA ALA A 939 -0.88 -36.46 44.07
C ALA A 939 -1.81 -37.69 43.94
N ALA A 940 -2.22 -37.95 42.68
CA ALA A 940 -2.50 -39.28 42.15
C ALA A 940 -2.26 -39.33 40.62
N SER A 941 -1.45 -40.29 40.17
CA SER A 941 -1.25 -40.73 38.77
C SER A 941 -1.44 -42.25 38.75
N GLY A 942 -1.79 -42.93 37.65
CA GLY A 942 -2.02 -42.60 36.23
C GLY A 942 -1.74 -43.88 35.41
N GLU A 943 -2.25 -44.05 34.18
CA GLU A 943 -1.83 -45.16 33.27
C GLU A 943 -2.32 -44.99 31.81
N GLU A 944 -2.00 -45.96 30.94
CA GLU A 944 -1.83 -45.83 29.48
C GLU A 944 -3.04 -46.26 28.59
N PRO A 945 -3.02 -45.95 27.28
CA PRO A 945 -3.68 -46.71 26.22
C PRO A 945 -2.69 -47.38 25.23
N MET A 946 -3.06 -48.55 24.73
CA MET A 946 -2.20 -49.46 23.93
C MET A 946 -2.14 -49.12 22.42
N GLU A 947 -1.11 -49.62 21.73
CA GLU A 947 -0.87 -49.41 20.29
C GLU A 947 -1.84 -50.21 19.37
N THR A 948 -1.91 -49.83 18.08
CA THR A 948 -2.34 -50.73 16.99
C THR A 948 -1.72 -50.33 15.65
N GLU A 949 -1.59 -51.30 14.75
CA GLU A 949 -0.56 -51.35 13.70
C GLU A 949 -0.79 -50.45 12.47
N LYS A 950 0.30 -50.16 11.74
CA LYS A 950 0.28 -49.78 10.32
C LYS A 950 0.87 -50.92 9.47
N PRO A 951 0.32 -51.22 8.29
CA PRO A 951 1.04 -51.99 7.27
C PRO A 951 2.08 -51.10 6.56
N THR A 952 3.19 -51.73 6.15
CA THR A 952 4.23 -51.16 5.28
C THR A 952 4.18 -51.80 3.90
N GLU A 953 4.45 -51.04 2.84
CA GLU A 953 4.95 -51.61 1.58
C GLU A 953 5.83 -50.58 0.86
N ASP A 954 6.80 -51.07 0.06
CA ASP A 954 8.00 -50.33 -0.33
C ASP A 954 8.08 -49.99 -1.85
N SER A 955 8.83 -48.92 -2.12
CA SER A 955 9.59 -48.62 -3.36
C SER A 955 9.01 -48.93 -4.75
N ALA A 956 8.79 -47.87 -5.54
CA ALA A 956 9.14 -47.78 -6.96
C ALA A 956 9.52 -46.34 -7.32
#